data_AF-A0A4R7ZPU7-F1
#
_entry.id   AF-A0A4R7ZPU7-F1
#
_cell.length_a   1.000
_cell.length_b   1.000
_cell.length_c   1.000
_cell.angle_alpha   90.00
_cell.angle_beta   90.00
_cell.angle_gamma   90.00
#
_symmetry.space_group_name_H-M   'P 1'
#
loop_
_entity.id
_entity.type
_entity.pdbx_description
1 polymer ?
#
loop_
_entity_poly.entity_id
_entity_poly.type
_entity_poly.pdbx_seq_one_letter_code
_entity_poly.pdbx_strand_id
1 'polypeptide(L)'
;MKRSAPWLLPILVAVGGFVSLGDVGPGPLVKYAAYFGLAIALPGTLLLRAAWRSTGNWAEDLGLGSVVGATWQLIGWAIFTAFGWQRSLIVWPALVLIGFAIFGRKHWRIADPKPLPVAWTWGLAVSAAVMMGAITFGVMAYHPMPPNGEAYYPDLLYHLSMVNELTRTVPPEIPQVVGERLEYHWFANADMAAAVDVTRLTPMVVLFRLWVLPWLVVSLLVCATLARTVSRTWWTGVLAALALAAPQLFLLIDTSVNLAPPVSLLSPSQTFGMVAGVAVAVFLIELLFKGGSRWLWLITVPVAIVGGGSKPTVSPLLVAAVGLAALYLLVTTRRLPWRLIGTTVVLLAAGAVTFLTVAGSTSGSRLQFLAVLKSLPVYTAATGDTTQPGDGGLILPALAHGEVIGTLSLLLGLLLTLQAMSWAGFGVIGRKDPVAWFLLGAMIAGWLGYLLIDHPSVSESYFVYTAAPFSLAGAGWFAASSARAAGRPIPIAIAAFVLSIFYAGLLVWARGVPAASTGRQLWLSTRMLLVVLGITLVLLVVWRLFFRQAGGGMFVVLVLLSTAPISSFLQSAVRGDTEKAPTYRAARWWVYPDEAEAALWLGHNSAPTDVVATNTWCRPAGSTMAGCDARGYLVSGIAGRRTLIEGWAYTNQAMAKQGNGGRRYTEQPSPWPDRVALTNQALTAPTAAVLQRMRDEYDVRWLYADLRNGPVSPALDQLAVRRHSIGKVLIYDLGE
;
A
#
# COMPACT_ATOMS: atom_id res chain seq x y z
N MET A 1 10.85 14.34 -29.97
CA MET A 1 9.73 15.23 -29.58
C MET A 1 8.36 14.54 -29.62
N LYS A 2 7.89 13.96 -30.75
CA LYS A 2 6.53 13.36 -30.84
C LYS A 2 6.18 12.30 -29.77
N ARG A 3 7.17 11.53 -29.28
CA ARG A 3 6.97 10.49 -28.23
C ARG A 3 7.24 10.98 -26.80
N SER A 4 7.93 12.11 -26.63
CA SER A 4 8.23 12.68 -25.32
C SER A 4 7.16 13.69 -24.88
N ALA A 5 6.51 14.35 -25.84
CA ALA A 5 5.46 15.34 -25.58
C ALA A 5 4.31 14.82 -24.68
N PRO A 6 3.80 13.58 -24.82
CA PRO A 6 2.72 13.10 -23.95
C PRO A 6 3.10 13.09 -22.47
N TRP A 7 4.37 12.84 -22.13
CA TRP A 7 4.85 12.81 -20.75
C TRP A 7 4.86 14.19 -20.06
N LEU A 8 4.68 15.28 -20.82
CA LEU A 8 4.45 16.60 -20.23
C LEU A 8 3.10 16.66 -19.51
N LEU A 9 2.10 15.87 -19.94
CA LEU A 9 0.77 15.88 -19.33
C LEU A 9 0.79 15.54 -17.83
N PRO A 10 1.31 14.37 -17.38
CA PRO A 10 1.36 14.06 -15.96
C PRO A 10 2.23 15.05 -15.16
N ILE A 11 3.27 15.63 -15.77
CA ILE A 11 4.10 16.67 -15.15
C ILE A 11 3.27 17.93 -14.91
N LEU A 12 2.56 18.42 -15.93
CA LEU A 12 1.71 19.60 -15.82
C LEU A 12 0.59 19.41 -14.80
N VAL A 13 -0.02 18.22 -14.76
CA VAL A 13 -1.05 17.89 -13.77
C VAL A 13 -0.46 17.88 -12.35
N ALA A 14 0.70 17.26 -12.15
CA ALA A 14 1.36 17.28 -10.84
C ALA A 14 1.72 18.71 -10.42
N VAL A 15 2.33 19.52 -11.31
CA VAL A 15 2.65 20.92 -11.03
C VAL A 15 1.40 21.73 -10.70
N GLY A 16 0.32 21.60 -11.48
CA GLY A 16 -0.96 22.26 -11.18
C GLY A 16 -1.54 21.85 -9.84
N GLY A 17 -1.41 20.55 -9.49
CA GLY A 17 -1.75 20.02 -8.18
C GLY A 17 -0.99 20.70 -7.05
N PHE A 18 0.34 20.80 -7.16
CA PHE A 18 1.18 21.47 -6.15
C PHE A 18 0.91 22.96 -6.02
N VAL A 19 0.71 23.64 -7.14
CA VAL A 19 0.31 25.06 -7.14
C VAL A 19 -1.02 25.22 -6.40
N SER A 20 -1.97 24.29 -6.58
CA SER A 20 -3.24 24.29 -5.86
C SER A 20 -3.12 23.97 -4.37
N LEU A 21 -2.16 23.14 -3.96
CA LEU A 21 -1.92 22.82 -2.55
C LEU A 21 -1.31 24.00 -1.79
N GLY A 22 -0.42 24.75 -2.44
CA GLY A 22 0.18 25.98 -1.88
C GLY A 22 1.14 25.78 -0.71
N ASP A 23 1.42 24.54 -0.30
CA ASP A 23 2.19 24.22 0.91
C ASP A 23 3.64 23.76 0.66
N VAL A 24 4.00 23.50 -0.61
CA VAL A 24 5.36 23.13 -1.03
C VAL A 24 5.79 23.97 -2.23
N GLY A 25 6.90 24.69 -2.09
CA GLY A 25 7.49 25.47 -3.19
C GLY A 25 8.13 24.61 -4.30
N PRO A 26 8.57 25.22 -5.41
CA PRO A 26 9.19 24.49 -6.52
C PRO A 26 10.54 23.83 -6.16
N GLY A 27 11.26 24.35 -5.16
CA GLY A 27 12.56 23.83 -4.74
C GLY A 27 12.54 22.35 -4.32
N PRO A 28 11.72 21.96 -3.32
CA PRO A 28 11.55 20.56 -2.94
C PRO A 28 11.13 19.63 -4.08
N LEU A 29 10.25 20.09 -4.98
CA LEU A 29 9.81 19.34 -6.15
C LEU A 29 10.98 19.02 -7.10
N VAL A 30 11.76 20.03 -7.47
CA VAL A 30 12.94 19.87 -8.33
C VAL A 30 13.99 18.99 -7.65
N LYS A 31 14.24 19.20 -6.36
CA LYS A 31 15.21 18.43 -5.58
C LYS A 31 14.84 16.95 -5.52
N TYR A 32 13.56 16.64 -5.26
CA TYR A 32 13.08 15.27 -5.20
C TYR A 32 13.04 14.61 -6.58
N ALA A 33 12.64 15.35 -7.62
CA ALA A 33 12.71 14.85 -9.00
C ALA A 33 14.15 14.53 -9.43
N ALA A 34 15.11 15.38 -9.07
CA ALA A 34 16.53 15.14 -9.31
C ALA A 34 17.04 13.92 -8.54
N TYR A 35 16.68 13.78 -7.26
CA TYR A 35 16.96 12.59 -6.47
C TYR A 35 16.40 11.32 -7.12
N PHE A 36 15.10 11.30 -7.44
CA PHE A 36 14.49 10.13 -8.03
C PHE A 36 15.12 9.79 -9.39
N GLY A 37 15.39 10.79 -10.23
CA GLY A 37 16.04 10.58 -11.53
C GLY A 37 17.48 10.06 -11.42
N LEU A 38 18.31 10.68 -10.57
CA LEU A 38 19.76 10.46 -10.54
C LEU A 38 20.22 9.46 -9.48
N ALA A 39 19.46 9.25 -8.40
CA ALA A 39 19.78 8.28 -7.36
C ALA A 39 19.03 6.96 -7.50
N ILE A 40 17.82 6.98 -8.08
CA ILE A 40 16.97 5.79 -8.20
C ILE A 40 16.88 5.31 -9.66
N ALA A 41 16.17 6.03 -10.51
CA ALA A 41 15.77 5.56 -11.82
C ALA A 41 16.95 5.29 -12.75
N LEU A 42 17.90 6.23 -12.86
CA LEU A 42 19.04 6.09 -13.75
C LEU A 42 20.05 5.01 -13.28
N PRO A 43 20.57 5.03 -12.03
CA PRO A 43 21.46 3.97 -11.55
C PRO A 43 20.82 2.59 -11.66
N GLY A 44 19.55 2.46 -11.26
CA GLY A 44 18.83 1.20 -11.35
C GLY A 44 18.62 0.70 -12.78
N THR A 45 18.35 1.60 -13.73
CA THR A 45 18.28 1.26 -15.17
C THR A 45 19.62 0.75 -15.69
N LEU A 46 20.74 1.37 -15.28
CA LEU A 46 22.08 0.94 -15.70
C LEU A 46 22.43 -0.43 -15.11
N LEU A 47 22.15 -0.65 -13.83
CA LEU A 47 22.33 -1.94 -13.15
C LEU A 47 21.48 -3.05 -13.81
N LEU A 48 20.21 -2.75 -14.11
CA LEU A 48 19.32 -3.67 -14.81
C LEU A 48 19.87 -4.07 -16.19
N ARG A 49 20.31 -3.09 -16.98
CA ARG A 49 20.89 -3.34 -18.31
C ARG A 49 22.23 -4.07 -18.25
N ALA A 50 22.98 -3.94 -17.16
CA ALA A 50 24.24 -4.64 -16.95
C ALA A 50 24.03 -6.12 -16.60
N ALA A 51 23.07 -6.42 -15.71
CA ALA A 51 22.78 -7.78 -15.29
C ALA A 51 21.94 -8.56 -16.33
N TRP A 52 21.09 -7.86 -17.09
CA TRP A 52 20.16 -8.50 -18.03
C TRP A 52 20.28 -7.94 -19.44
N ARG A 53 19.50 -6.91 -19.77
CA ARG A 53 19.46 -6.20 -21.06
C ARG A 53 18.46 -5.05 -20.98
N SER A 54 18.41 -4.21 -22.02
CA SER A 54 17.28 -3.30 -22.26
C SER A 54 16.10 -4.06 -22.84
N THR A 55 14.88 -3.62 -22.54
CA THR A 55 13.64 -4.08 -23.20
C THR A 55 13.47 -3.48 -24.60
N GLY A 56 14.33 -2.53 -24.97
CA GLY A 56 14.30 -1.81 -26.25
C GLY A 56 13.59 -0.46 -26.18
N ASN A 57 13.04 -0.07 -25.03
CA ASN A 57 12.43 1.25 -24.85
C ASN A 57 12.68 1.81 -23.45
N TRP A 58 12.74 3.14 -23.33
CA TRP A 58 13.08 3.81 -22.08
C TRP A 58 12.01 3.68 -21.00
N ALA A 59 10.72 3.65 -21.35
CA ALA A 59 9.65 3.67 -20.36
C ALA A 59 9.67 2.42 -19.48
N GLU A 60 9.81 1.24 -20.10
CA GLU A 60 9.89 -0.01 -19.34
C GLU A 60 11.23 -0.19 -18.63
N ASP A 61 12.33 0.21 -19.28
CA ASP A 61 13.66 0.21 -18.65
C ASP A 61 13.69 1.10 -17.40
N LEU A 62 13.07 2.27 -17.44
CA LEU A 62 12.94 3.18 -16.28
C LEU A 62 11.99 2.63 -15.23
N GLY A 63 10.87 2.01 -15.63
CA GLY A 63 9.92 1.39 -14.70
C GLY A 63 10.59 0.27 -13.89
N LEU A 64 11.11 -0.75 -14.57
CA LEU A 64 11.82 -1.86 -13.92
C LEU A 64 13.10 -1.37 -13.23
N GLY A 65 13.85 -0.49 -13.89
CA GLY A 65 15.08 0.10 -13.40
C GLY A 65 14.88 0.88 -12.10
N SER A 66 13.79 1.63 -11.95
CA SER A 66 13.51 2.35 -10.70
C SER A 66 13.33 1.41 -9.50
N VAL A 67 12.74 0.23 -9.71
CA VAL A 67 12.62 -0.79 -8.65
C VAL A 67 13.99 -1.35 -8.27
N VAL A 68 14.84 -1.63 -9.26
CA VAL A 68 16.24 -2.04 -9.03
C VAL A 68 17.02 -0.95 -8.32
N GLY A 69 16.82 0.31 -8.71
CA GLY A 69 17.45 1.48 -8.13
C GLY A 69 17.09 1.68 -6.67
N ALA A 70 15.80 1.59 -6.33
CA ALA A 70 15.35 1.68 -4.94
C ALA A 70 15.87 0.52 -4.10
N THR A 71 15.90 -0.69 -4.66
CA THR A 71 16.51 -1.86 -3.99
C THR A 71 17.99 -1.62 -3.71
N TRP A 72 18.73 -1.07 -4.67
CA TRP A 72 20.15 -0.75 -4.49
C TRP A 72 20.35 0.42 -3.51
N GLN A 73 19.47 1.42 -3.54
CA GLN A 73 19.50 2.55 -2.63
C GLN A 73 19.22 2.11 -1.19
N LEU A 74 18.33 1.15 -0.97
CA LEU A 74 18.07 0.57 0.36
C LEU A 74 19.31 -0.14 0.93
N ILE A 75 20.10 -0.82 0.09
CA ILE A 75 21.37 -1.40 0.52
C ILE A 75 22.34 -0.29 0.96
N GLY A 76 22.45 0.77 0.15
CA GLY A 76 23.26 1.94 0.50
C GLY A 76 22.80 2.61 1.79
N TRP A 77 21.48 2.82 1.95
CA TRP A 77 20.89 3.37 3.16
C TRP A 77 21.24 2.51 4.37
N ALA A 78 21.03 1.19 4.30
CA ALA A 78 21.33 0.30 5.44
C ALA A 78 22.81 0.38 5.85
N ILE A 79 23.73 0.40 4.88
CA ILE A 79 25.17 0.53 5.13
C ILE A 79 25.48 1.89 5.78
N PHE A 80 25.03 2.99 5.16
CA PHE A 80 25.38 4.33 5.63
C PHE A 80 24.73 4.64 6.98
N THR A 81 23.52 4.18 7.23
CA THR A 81 22.85 4.31 8.52
C THR A 81 23.55 3.49 9.60
N ALA A 82 24.00 2.27 9.30
CA ALA A 82 24.77 1.44 10.25
C ALA A 82 26.10 2.07 10.67
N PHE A 83 26.74 2.85 9.78
CA PHE A 83 27.98 3.58 10.07
C PHE A 83 27.77 5.01 10.60
N GLY A 84 26.53 5.47 10.76
CA GLY A 84 26.26 6.87 11.14
C GLY A 84 26.63 7.90 10.06
N TRP A 85 26.69 7.47 8.80
CA TRP A 85 27.09 8.27 7.63
C TRP A 85 25.92 8.71 6.77
N GLN A 86 24.70 8.75 7.30
CA GLN A 86 23.48 9.14 6.57
C GLN A 86 23.67 10.47 5.80
N ARG A 87 24.49 11.38 6.34
CA ARG A 87 24.81 12.66 5.70
C ARG A 87 25.54 12.56 4.35
N SER A 88 26.16 11.42 4.08
CA SER A 88 26.98 11.17 2.88
C SER A 88 26.32 10.17 1.93
N LEU A 89 25.07 9.76 2.17
CA LEU A 89 24.38 8.73 1.36
C LEU A 89 24.33 9.06 -0.14
N ILE A 90 24.40 10.34 -0.54
CA ILE A 90 24.50 10.76 -1.94
C ILE A 90 25.72 10.16 -2.68
N VAL A 91 26.78 9.81 -1.96
CA VAL A 91 27.98 9.17 -2.54
C VAL A 91 27.63 7.80 -3.13
N TRP A 92 26.70 7.07 -2.53
CA TRP A 92 26.32 5.72 -2.96
C TRP A 92 25.84 5.67 -4.43
N PRO A 93 24.79 6.40 -4.84
CA PRO A 93 24.39 6.43 -6.25
C PRO A 93 25.42 7.10 -7.15
N ALA A 94 26.20 8.07 -6.64
CA ALA A 94 27.25 8.72 -7.42
C ALA A 94 28.34 7.72 -7.84
N LEU A 95 28.75 6.82 -6.96
CA LEU A 95 29.71 5.75 -7.28
C LEU A 95 29.21 4.85 -8.40
N VAL A 96 27.91 4.50 -8.41
CA VAL A 96 27.30 3.71 -9.48
C VAL A 96 27.38 4.48 -10.81
N LEU A 97 26.94 5.74 -10.82
CA LEU A 97 26.95 6.56 -12.04
C LEU A 97 28.37 6.76 -12.58
N ILE A 98 29.34 7.05 -11.72
CA ILE A 98 30.75 7.22 -12.09
C ILE A 98 31.31 5.91 -12.64
N GLY A 99 31.08 4.78 -11.97
CA GLY A 99 31.52 3.47 -12.44
C GLY A 99 30.97 3.14 -13.83
N PHE A 100 29.70 3.43 -14.09
CA PHE A 100 29.10 3.26 -15.41
C PHE A 100 29.57 4.28 -16.45
N ALA A 101 29.91 5.50 -16.05
CA ALA A 101 30.47 6.51 -16.96
C ALA A 101 31.89 6.13 -17.44
N ILE A 102 32.67 5.47 -16.58
CA ILE A 102 34.04 5.02 -16.88
C ILE A 102 34.02 3.68 -17.63
N PHE A 103 33.40 2.65 -17.05
CA PHE A 103 33.51 1.27 -17.53
C PHE A 103 32.25 0.75 -18.25
N GLY A 104 31.12 1.43 -18.07
CA GLY A 104 29.80 0.93 -18.46
C GLY A 104 29.11 1.70 -19.59
N ARG A 105 29.85 2.48 -20.39
CA ARG A 105 29.28 3.41 -21.41
C ARG A 105 28.25 2.77 -22.34
N LYS A 106 28.42 1.48 -22.66
CA LYS A 106 27.48 0.69 -23.49
C LYS A 106 26.06 0.58 -22.90
N HIS A 107 25.92 0.63 -21.56
CA HIS A 107 24.62 0.46 -20.89
C HIS A 107 23.78 1.74 -20.85
N TRP A 108 24.38 2.90 -21.13
CA TRP A 108 23.67 4.19 -21.20
C TRP A 108 22.74 4.28 -22.40
N ARG A 109 23.02 3.52 -23.46
CA ARG A 109 22.24 3.50 -24.70
C ARG A 109 21.48 2.18 -24.83
N ILE A 110 20.35 2.25 -25.53
CA ILE A 110 19.61 1.06 -25.94
C ILE A 110 20.27 0.54 -27.21
N ALA A 111 20.93 -0.62 -27.12
CA ALA A 111 21.64 -1.22 -28.24
C ALA A 111 20.70 -1.72 -29.35
N ASP A 112 19.52 -2.25 -28.99
CA ASP A 112 18.50 -2.76 -29.90
C ASP A 112 17.14 -2.07 -29.63
N PRO A 113 16.89 -0.88 -30.21
CA PRO A 113 15.67 -0.12 -29.97
C PRO A 113 14.41 -0.83 -30.49
N LYS A 114 13.45 -1.06 -29.60
CA LYS A 114 12.11 -1.61 -29.86
C LYS A 114 11.06 -0.60 -29.42
N PRO A 115 10.92 0.53 -30.13
CA PRO A 115 10.01 1.57 -29.72
C PRO A 115 8.55 1.10 -29.77
N LEU A 116 7.78 1.48 -28.76
CA LEU A 116 6.35 1.23 -28.71
C LEU A 116 5.57 2.28 -29.55
N PRO A 117 4.34 1.96 -29.99
CA PRO A 117 3.49 2.92 -30.69
C PRO A 117 3.23 4.20 -29.89
N VAL A 118 3.02 5.31 -30.58
CA VAL A 118 2.74 6.61 -29.93
C VAL A 118 1.48 6.54 -29.05
N ALA A 119 0.47 5.77 -29.48
CA ALA A 119 -0.74 5.50 -28.71
C ALA A 119 -0.45 4.82 -27.36
N TRP A 120 0.58 3.98 -27.26
CA TRP A 120 0.99 3.40 -25.98
C TRP A 120 1.47 4.49 -25.03
N THR A 121 2.27 5.42 -25.55
CA THR A 121 2.84 6.52 -24.74
C THR A 121 1.75 7.47 -24.26
N TRP A 122 0.78 7.80 -25.11
CA TRP A 122 -0.40 8.57 -24.71
C TRP A 122 -1.25 7.84 -23.67
N GLY A 123 -1.52 6.56 -23.87
CA GLY A 123 -2.29 5.76 -22.91
C GLY A 123 -1.67 5.78 -21.52
N LEU A 124 -0.37 5.53 -21.43
CA LEU A 124 0.37 5.58 -20.16
C LEU A 124 0.46 6.99 -19.57
N ALA A 125 0.67 8.02 -20.40
CA ALA A 125 0.73 9.40 -19.93
C ALA A 125 -0.63 9.88 -19.38
N VAL A 126 -1.74 9.49 -20.02
CA VAL A 126 -3.10 9.78 -19.53
C VAL A 126 -3.37 9.03 -18.23
N SER A 127 -3.04 7.74 -18.14
CA SER A 127 -3.15 6.98 -16.88
C SER A 127 -2.34 7.62 -15.76
N ALA A 128 -1.11 8.04 -16.04
CA ALA A 128 -0.26 8.73 -15.08
C ALA A 128 -0.86 10.07 -14.67
N ALA A 129 -1.40 10.85 -15.61
CA ALA A 129 -2.05 12.13 -15.32
C ALA A 129 -3.29 11.94 -14.43
N VAL A 130 -4.10 10.91 -14.68
CA VAL A 130 -5.23 10.55 -13.83
C VAL A 130 -4.77 10.21 -12.40
N MET A 131 -3.76 9.35 -12.24
CA MET A 131 -3.25 9.01 -10.90
C MET A 131 -2.65 10.22 -10.19
N MET A 132 -1.86 11.03 -10.89
CA MET A 132 -1.28 12.26 -10.35
C MET A 132 -2.37 13.22 -9.89
N GLY A 133 -3.35 13.51 -10.76
CA GLY A 133 -4.43 14.42 -10.45
C GLY A 133 -5.31 13.93 -9.29
N ALA A 134 -5.68 12.65 -9.28
CA ALA A 134 -6.44 12.03 -8.20
C ALA A 134 -5.72 12.13 -6.84
N ILE A 135 -4.40 11.98 -6.82
CA ILE A 135 -3.61 12.08 -5.60
C ILE A 135 -3.39 13.54 -5.19
N THR A 136 -3.02 14.44 -6.11
CA THR A 136 -2.70 15.84 -5.74
C THR A 136 -3.94 16.68 -5.47
N PHE A 137 -4.98 16.56 -6.30
CA PHE A 137 -6.24 17.32 -6.13
C PHE A 137 -7.28 16.60 -5.25
N GLY A 138 -7.05 15.32 -4.94
CA GLY A 138 -7.89 14.52 -4.05
C GLY A 138 -7.22 14.31 -2.70
N VAL A 139 -6.51 13.19 -2.55
CA VAL A 139 -5.99 12.72 -1.24
C VAL A 139 -5.08 13.75 -0.56
N MET A 140 -4.11 14.34 -1.28
CA MET A 140 -3.17 15.31 -0.68
C MET A 140 -3.84 16.63 -0.31
N ALA A 141 -4.79 17.09 -1.12
CA ALA A 141 -5.58 18.29 -0.83
C ALA A 141 -6.41 18.09 0.44
N TYR A 142 -6.93 16.88 0.64
CA TYR A 142 -7.70 16.54 1.82
C TYR A 142 -6.83 16.27 3.05
N HIS A 143 -5.61 15.73 2.88
CA HIS A 143 -4.68 15.45 3.98
C HIS A 143 -3.55 16.51 4.03
N PRO A 144 -3.79 17.67 4.71
CA PRO A 144 -2.73 18.65 4.96
C PRO A 144 -1.59 18.04 5.77
N MET A 145 -0.38 18.55 5.57
CA MET A 145 0.77 18.19 6.41
C MET A 145 0.64 18.82 7.80
N PRO A 146 1.17 18.18 8.85
CA PRO A 146 1.36 18.85 10.13
C PRO A 146 2.11 20.19 10.00
N PRO A 147 1.66 21.24 10.71
CA PRO A 147 0.57 21.29 11.70
C PRO A 147 -0.80 21.67 11.12
N ASN A 148 -0.94 21.78 9.79
CA ASN A 148 -2.05 22.46 9.14
C ASN A 148 -3.36 21.65 9.06
N GLY A 149 -3.38 20.43 9.60
CA GLY A 149 -4.55 19.56 9.71
C GLY A 149 -5.14 19.48 11.12
N GLU A 150 -6.46 19.42 11.19
CA GLU A 150 -7.25 19.24 12.42
C GLU A 150 -7.44 17.77 12.81
N ALA A 151 -7.23 16.86 11.85
CA ALA A 151 -7.23 15.43 12.06
C ALA A 151 -6.24 14.77 11.11
N TYR A 152 -5.68 13.63 11.52
CA TYR A 152 -4.79 12.83 10.67
C TYR A 152 -5.23 11.40 10.64
N TYR A 153 -5.15 10.78 9.46
CA TYR A 153 -5.28 9.35 9.37
C TYR A 153 -4.14 8.69 10.17
N PRO A 154 -4.42 7.79 11.13
CA PRO A 154 -3.40 7.29 12.06
C PRO A 154 -2.16 6.70 11.39
N ASP A 155 -2.34 5.99 10.27
CA ASP A 155 -1.22 5.36 9.56
C ASP A 155 -0.25 6.40 8.99
N LEU A 156 -0.71 7.62 8.65
CA LEU A 156 0.19 8.67 8.17
C LEU A 156 1.15 9.12 9.28
N LEU A 157 0.66 9.28 10.52
CA LEU A 157 1.52 9.63 11.65
C LEU A 157 2.40 8.44 12.08
N TYR A 158 1.89 7.21 11.99
CA TYR A 158 2.67 6.01 12.24
C TYR A 158 3.82 5.86 11.22
N HIS A 159 3.54 6.02 9.92
CA HIS A 159 4.56 6.04 8.87
C HIS A 159 5.57 7.16 9.08
N LEU A 160 5.10 8.37 9.42
CA LEU A 160 5.99 9.49 9.71
C LEU A 160 6.95 9.17 10.87
N SER A 161 6.46 8.54 11.93
CA SER A 161 7.29 8.12 13.06
C SER A 161 8.40 7.15 12.66
N MET A 162 8.07 6.17 11.80
CA MET A 162 9.04 5.19 11.30
C MET A 162 10.05 5.84 10.36
N VAL A 163 9.62 6.78 9.49
CA VAL A 163 10.56 7.52 8.64
C VAL A 163 11.56 8.28 9.49
N ASN A 164 11.11 8.98 10.54
CA ASN A 164 12.01 9.66 11.47
C ASN A 164 13.03 8.69 12.11
N GLU A 165 12.59 7.52 12.58
CA GLU A 165 13.48 6.49 13.12
C GLU A 165 14.50 5.96 12.11
N LEU A 166 14.07 5.70 10.88
CA LEU A 166 14.92 5.13 9.85
C LEU A 166 15.96 6.12 9.31
N THR A 167 15.86 7.41 9.63
CA THR A 167 16.95 8.38 9.36
C THR A 167 18.10 8.30 10.36
N ARG A 168 17.94 7.56 11.47
CA ARG A 168 18.94 7.49 12.55
C ARG A 168 19.46 6.09 12.85
N THR A 169 18.66 5.03 12.68
CA THR A 169 19.01 3.69 13.16
C THR A 169 18.64 2.57 12.20
N VAL A 170 19.48 1.52 12.19
CA VAL A 170 19.23 0.23 11.54
C VAL A 170 19.99 -0.86 12.32
N PRO A 171 19.34 -1.94 12.80
CA PRO A 171 17.89 -2.17 12.80
C PRO A 171 17.11 -1.09 13.60
N PRO A 172 15.89 -0.74 13.18
CA PRO A 172 15.08 0.29 13.84
C PRO A 172 14.40 -0.18 15.13
N GLU A 173 14.16 0.76 16.05
CA GLU A 173 13.28 0.59 17.21
C GLU A 173 11.84 1.02 16.90
N ILE A 174 10.86 0.56 17.68
CA ILE A 174 9.50 1.12 17.64
C ILE A 174 9.56 2.52 18.25
N PRO A 175 9.30 3.60 17.50
CA PRO A 175 9.44 4.97 18.02
C PRO A 175 8.53 5.24 19.22
N GLN A 176 7.40 4.53 19.31
CA GLN A 176 6.41 4.68 20.37
C GLN A 176 6.85 4.04 21.69
N VAL A 177 7.84 3.14 21.70
CA VAL A 177 8.27 2.41 22.89
C VAL A 177 9.77 2.18 22.84
N VAL A 178 10.54 3.07 23.47
CA VAL A 178 12.02 3.02 23.46
C VAL A 178 12.55 1.65 23.90
N GLY A 179 13.59 1.15 23.21
CA GLY A 179 14.21 -0.13 23.50
C GLY A 179 13.48 -1.35 22.95
N GLU A 180 12.29 -1.19 22.35
CA GLU A 180 11.57 -2.27 21.67
C GLU A 180 11.90 -2.29 20.17
N ARG A 181 12.06 -3.48 19.59
CA ARG A 181 12.40 -3.65 18.17
C ARG A 181 11.20 -3.37 17.27
N LEU A 182 11.41 -2.71 16.14
CA LEU A 182 10.35 -2.49 15.14
C LEU A 182 10.01 -3.79 14.40
N GLU A 183 8.97 -4.46 14.88
CA GLU A 183 8.40 -5.66 14.29
C GLU A 183 7.23 -5.33 13.35
N TYR A 184 7.52 -4.59 12.28
CA TYR A 184 6.52 -4.16 11.28
C TYR A 184 7.18 -4.01 9.90
N HIS A 185 6.48 -4.27 8.80
CA HIS A 185 7.05 -4.12 7.45
C HIS A 185 7.43 -2.65 7.11
N TRP A 186 8.71 -2.29 7.20
CA TRP A 186 9.19 -0.89 7.20
C TRP A 186 10.01 -0.45 5.99
N PHE A 187 10.21 -1.29 4.97
CA PHE A 187 11.10 -0.95 3.84
C PHE A 187 10.63 0.22 2.96
N ALA A 188 9.32 0.44 2.82
CA ALA A 188 8.82 1.64 2.15
C ALA A 188 9.21 2.92 2.91
N ASN A 189 9.25 2.84 4.24
CA ASN A 189 9.66 3.95 5.11
C ASN A 189 11.17 4.14 5.07
N ALA A 190 11.94 3.07 4.88
CA ALA A 190 13.39 3.16 4.69
C ALA A 190 13.73 3.81 3.33
N ASP A 191 12.94 3.56 2.28
CA ASP A 191 13.08 4.25 0.99
C ASP A 191 12.80 5.76 1.13
N MET A 192 11.79 6.12 1.94
CA MET A 192 11.52 7.52 2.31
C MET A 192 12.66 8.12 3.15
N ALA A 193 13.19 7.39 4.13
CA ALA A 193 14.31 7.85 4.96
C ALA A 193 15.57 8.05 4.11
N ALA A 194 15.88 7.14 3.19
CA ALA A 194 16.94 7.31 2.21
C ALA A 194 16.74 8.57 1.35
N ALA A 195 15.50 8.87 0.97
CA ALA A 195 15.19 10.11 0.27
C ALA A 195 15.42 11.35 1.14
N VAL A 196 15.04 11.32 2.42
CA VAL A 196 15.36 12.37 3.41
C VAL A 196 16.88 12.55 3.54
N ASP A 197 17.62 11.45 3.65
CA ASP A 197 19.07 11.44 3.83
C ASP A 197 19.83 11.92 2.61
N VAL A 198 19.30 11.77 1.40
CA VAL A 198 19.92 12.32 0.19
C VAL A 198 19.46 13.76 -0.08
N THR A 199 18.16 14.01 0.04
CA THR A 199 17.56 15.30 -0.34
C THR A 199 17.57 16.33 0.77
N ARG A 200 17.79 15.98 2.04
CA ARG A 200 17.65 16.90 3.18
C ARG A 200 16.28 17.60 3.26
N LEU A 201 15.25 17.03 2.63
CA LEU A 201 13.88 17.48 2.82
C LEU A 201 13.36 16.92 4.14
N THR A 202 12.35 17.57 4.74
CA THR A 202 11.77 17.06 5.96
C THR A 202 11.03 15.73 5.71
N PRO A 203 11.01 14.80 6.67
CA PRO A 203 10.21 13.57 6.58
C PRO A 203 8.74 13.82 6.23
N MET A 204 8.15 14.90 6.77
CA MET A 204 6.78 15.31 6.46
C MET A 204 6.59 15.60 4.96
N VAL A 205 7.45 16.43 4.36
CA VAL A 205 7.35 16.77 2.93
C VAL A 205 7.56 15.53 2.05
N VAL A 206 8.49 14.66 2.42
CA VAL A 206 8.72 13.41 1.67
C VAL A 206 7.49 12.52 1.72
N LEU A 207 6.97 12.19 2.91
CA LEU A 207 5.84 11.28 3.07
C LEU A 207 4.53 11.84 2.49
N PHE A 208 4.15 13.05 2.88
CA PHE A 208 2.81 13.59 2.58
C PHE A 208 2.67 14.14 1.17
N ARG A 209 3.79 14.43 0.48
CA ARG A 209 3.75 15.17 -0.79
C ARG A 209 4.55 14.50 -1.90
N LEU A 210 5.78 14.10 -1.65
CA LEU A 210 6.70 13.81 -2.76
C LEU A 210 6.86 12.32 -3.07
N TRP A 211 6.86 11.47 -2.05
CA TRP A 211 7.29 10.08 -2.19
C TRP A 211 6.43 9.28 -3.15
N VAL A 212 5.10 9.35 -3.00
CA VAL A 212 4.19 8.48 -3.75
C VAL A 212 4.23 8.77 -5.26
N LEU A 213 4.49 10.00 -5.67
CA LEU A 213 4.29 10.49 -7.04
C LEU A 213 5.08 9.68 -8.08
N PRO A 214 6.42 9.56 -8.00
CA PRO A 214 7.14 8.73 -8.96
C PRO A 214 6.71 7.27 -8.89
N TRP A 215 6.35 6.76 -7.71
CA TRP A 215 5.88 5.39 -7.55
C TRP A 215 4.52 5.13 -8.22
N LEU A 216 3.65 6.15 -8.38
CA LEU A 216 2.45 6.05 -9.21
C LEU A 216 2.83 5.71 -10.67
N VAL A 217 3.79 6.44 -11.23
CA VAL A 217 4.25 6.23 -12.62
C VAL A 217 4.96 4.88 -12.74
N VAL A 218 5.86 4.56 -11.81
CA VAL A 218 6.56 3.26 -11.81
C VAL A 218 5.56 2.11 -11.74
N SER A 219 4.51 2.21 -10.90
CA SER A 219 3.49 1.18 -10.79
C SER A 219 2.78 0.91 -12.12
N LEU A 220 2.43 1.96 -12.86
CA LEU A 220 1.85 1.83 -14.20
C LEU A 220 2.83 1.18 -15.17
N LEU A 221 4.10 1.59 -15.14
CA LEU A 221 5.13 1.08 -16.05
C LEU A 221 5.43 -0.40 -15.80
N VAL A 222 5.60 -0.84 -14.55
CA VAL A 222 5.88 -2.25 -14.25
C VAL A 222 4.68 -3.15 -14.55
N CYS A 223 3.45 -2.70 -14.24
CA CYS A 223 2.22 -3.42 -14.57
C CYS A 223 2.02 -3.53 -16.09
N ALA A 224 2.26 -2.43 -16.83
CA ALA A 224 2.20 -2.43 -18.28
C ALA A 224 3.26 -3.34 -18.90
N THR A 225 4.46 -3.36 -18.31
CA THR A 225 5.56 -4.24 -18.72
C THR A 225 5.19 -5.70 -18.49
N LEU A 226 4.63 -6.06 -17.32
CA LEU A 226 4.17 -7.42 -17.04
C LEU A 226 3.11 -7.86 -18.06
N ALA A 227 2.07 -7.06 -18.27
CA ALA A 227 0.99 -7.34 -19.21
C ALA A 227 1.52 -7.57 -20.64
N ARG A 228 2.45 -6.74 -21.11
CA ARG A 228 3.08 -6.92 -22.44
C ARG A 228 4.03 -8.11 -22.47
N THR A 229 4.76 -8.38 -21.40
CA THR A 229 5.70 -9.50 -21.27
C THR A 229 4.97 -10.83 -21.44
N VAL A 230 3.77 -10.95 -20.90
CA VAL A 230 2.95 -12.16 -21.02
C VAL A 230 2.16 -12.20 -22.33
N SER A 231 1.53 -11.10 -22.75
CA SER A 231 0.64 -11.07 -23.93
C SER A 231 1.34 -10.94 -25.28
N ARG A 232 2.57 -10.41 -25.27
CA ARG A 232 3.36 -9.96 -26.44
C ARG A 232 2.66 -8.88 -27.28
N THR A 233 1.72 -8.15 -26.68
CA THR A 233 0.88 -7.16 -27.38
C THR A 233 0.94 -5.81 -26.68
N TRP A 234 1.29 -4.74 -27.40
CA TRP A 234 1.56 -3.42 -26.82
C TRP A 234 0.36 -2.85 -26.04
N TRP A 235 -0.86 -2.93 -26.58
CA TRP A 235 -2.03 -2.25 -25.99
C TRP A 235 -2.48 -2.88 -24.67
N THR A 236 -2.07 -4.12 -24.37
CA THR A 236 -2.37 -4.75 -23.07
C THR A 236 -1.71 -4.01 -21.91
N GLY A 237 -0.57 -3.36 -22.16
CA GLY A 237 0.06 -2.51 -21.16
C GLY A 237 -0.76 -1.26 -20.87
N VAL A 238 -1.38 -0.66 -21.90
CA VAL A 238 -2.32 0.47 -21.74
C VAL A 238 -3.58 0.03 -21.00
N LEU A 239 -4.12 -1.15 -21.32
CA LEU A 239 -5.29 -1.69 -20.62
C LEU A 239 -5.02 -1.90 -19.12
N ALA A 240 -3.87 -2.48 -18.77
CA ALA A 240 -3.47 -2.66 -17.38
C ALA A 240 -3.28 -1.31 -16.66
N ALA A 241 -2.65 -0.33 -17.32
CA ALA A 241 -2.46 1.01 -16.77
C ALA A 241 -3.79 1.74 -16.54
N LEU A 242 -4.73 1.67 -17.49
CA LEU A 242 -6.05 2.27 -17.35
C LEU A 242 -6.88 1.59 -16.26
N ALA A 243 -6.84 0.26 -16.16
CA ALA A 243 -7.56 -0.47 -15.12
C ALA A 243 -7.04 -0.16 -13.71
N LEU A 244 -5.76 0.24 -13.59
CA LEU A 244 -5.16 0.69 -12.34
C LEU A 244 -5.48 2.15 -12.02
N ALA A 245 -5.48 3.01 -13.04
CA ALA A 245 -5.69 4.46 -12.88
C ALA A 245 -7.16 4.86 -12.77
N ALA A 246 -8.07 4.23 -13.52
CA ALA A 246 -9.48 4.61 -13.59
C ALA A 246 -10.20 4.58 -12.24
N PRO A 247 -9.97 3.58 -11.35
CA PRO A 247 -10.54 3.61 -10.01
C PRO A 247 -10.14 4.85 -9.22
N GLN A 248 -8.96 5.44 -9.45
CA GLN A 248 -8.50 6.61 -8.70
C GLN A 248 -9.33 7.87 -8.97
N LEU A 249 -10.13 7.91 -10.05
CA LEU A 249 -10.97 9.07 -10.38
C LEU A 249 -12.00 9.42 -9.30
N PHE A 250 -12.43 8.45 -8.47
CA PHE A 250 -13.36 8.78 -7.38
C PHE A 250 -12.75 9.78 -6.40
N LEU A 251 -11.42 9.79 -6.21
CA LEU A 251 -10.72 10.69 -5.29
C LEU A 251 -10.87 12.17 -5.62
N LEU A 252 -11.27 12.50 -6.87
CA LEU A 252 -11.54 13.87 -7.29
C LEU A 252 -12.90 14.39 -6.78
N ILE A 253 -13.78 13.47 -6.37
CA ILE A 253 -15.17 13.72 -5.99
C ILE A 253 -15.39 13.37 -4.51
N ASP A 254 -14.90 12.22 -4.08
CA ASP A 254 -15.06 11.66 -2.74
C ASP A 254 -13.68 11.44 -2.11
N THR A 255 -13.41 12.20 -1.06
CA THR A 255 -12.13 12.20 -0.34
C THR A 255 -12.17 11.37 0.94
N SER A 256 -13.21 10.56 1.15
CA SER A 256 -13.26 9.62 2.27
C SER A 256 -12.06 8.67 2.26
N VAL A 257 -11.66 8.19 3.44
CA VAL A 257 -10.58 7.21 3.58
C VAL A 257 -10.98 5.94 2.84
N ASN A 258 -10.33 5.71 1.71
CA ASN A 258 -10.56 4.53 0.88
C ASN A 258 -9.24 3.82 0.60
N LEU A 259 -9.11 2.62 1.18
CA LEU A 259 -7.95 1.75 1.02
C LEU A 259 -8.18 0.68 -0.06
N ALA A 260 -9.31 0.70 -0.76
CA ALA A 260 -9.63 -0.26 -1.81
C ALA A 260 -8.71 -0.20 -3.04
N PRO A 261 -8.17 0.97 -3.44
CA PRO A 261 -7.27 0.99 -4.58
C PRO A 261 -5.92 0.31 -4.27
N PRO A 262 -5.39 -0.52 -5.18
CA PRO A 262 -4.13 -1.25 -4.97
C PRO A 262 -2.89 -0.35 -4.93
N VAL A 263 -3.01 0.90 -5.39
CA VAL A 263 -2.01 1.97 -5.23
C VAL A 263 -2.65 3.07 -4.40
N SER A 264 -2.01 3.41 -3.27
CA SER A 264 -2.54 4.38 -2.31
C SER A 264 -1.41 5.12 -1.58
N LEU A 265 -1.62 6.43 -1.35
CA LEU A 265 -0.79 7.24 -0.47
C LEU A 265 -0.94 6.80 1.00
N LEU A 266 -2.13 6.34 1.38
CA LEU A 266 -2.44 5.95 2.75
C LEU A 266 -1.86 4.56 3.12
N SER A 267 -1.37 3.81 2.15
CA SER A 267 -0.65 2.55 2.37
C SER A 267 0.63 2.48 1.51
N PRO A 268 1.67 3.26 1.86
CA PRO A 268 2.94 3.28 1.13
C PRO A 268 3.57 1.88 1.00
N SER A 269 3.48 1.09 2.07
CA SER A 269 3.94 -0.29 2.14
C SER A 269 3.33 -1.17 1.05
N GLN A 270 2.01 -1.08 0.87
CA GLN A 270 1.30 -1.82 -0.18
C GLN A 270 1.76 -1.41 -1.58
N THR A 271 1.83 -0.10 -1.85
CA THR A 271 2.23 0.42 -3.17
C THR A 271 3.63 -0.05 -3.53
N PHE A 272 4.59 0.11 -2.61
CA PHE A 272 5.98 -0.24 -2.84
C PHE A 272 6.20 -1.76 -2.95
N GLY A 273 5.56 -2.54 -2.07
CA GLY A 273 5.59 -4.01 -2.11
C GLY A 273 4.98 -4.58 -3.40
N MET A 274 3.84 -4.06 -3.84
CA MET A 274 3.20 -4.46 -5.10
C MET A 274 4.13 -4.20 -6.30
N VAL A 275 4.73 -3.01 -6.38
CA VAL A 275 5.66 -2.65 -7.46
C VAL A 275 6.87 -3.58 -7.52
N ALA A 276 7.47 -3.88 -6.36
CA ALA A 276 8.57 -4.84 -6.26
C ALA A 276 8.13 -6.25 -6.68
N GLY A 277 6.97 -6.73 -6.19
CA GLY A 277 6.41 -8.03 -6.55
C GLY A 277 6.16 -8.19 -8.06
N VAL A 278 5.65 -7.15 -8.72
CA VAL A 278 5.42 -7.14 -10.17
C VAL A 278 6.74 -7.16 -10.94
N ALA A 279 7.75 -6.40 -10.51
CA ALA A 279 9.07 -6.42 -11.14
C ALA A 279 9.72 -7.81 -11.01
N VAL A 280 9.64 -8.44 -9.83
CA VAL A 280 10.11 -9.82 -9.61
C VAL A 280 9.38 -10.79 -10.53
N ALA A 281 8.06 -10.64 -10.69
CA ALA A 281 7.30 -11.48 -11.62
C ALA A 281 7.83 -11.36 -13.07
N VAL A 282 8.13 -10.16 -13.55
CA VAL A 282 8.74 -9.95 -14.87
C VAL A 282 10.11 -10.66 -14.95
N PHE A 283 10.97 -10.49 -13.95
CA PHE A 283 12.29 -11.10 -13.95
C PHE A 283 12.24 -12.63 -13.89
N LEU A 284 11.36 -13.19 -13.05
CA LEU A 284 11.14 -14.63 -12.95
C LEU A 284 10.60 -15.21 -14.27
N ILE A 285 9.68 -14.51 -14.95
CA ILE A 285 9.20 -14.96 -16.26
C ILE A 285 10.34 -15.02 -17.27
N GLU A 286 11.21 -14.02 -17.29
CA GLU A 286 12.35 -14.00 -18.20
C GLU A 286 13.39 -15.09 -17.84
N LEU A 287 13.72 -15.25 -16.55
CA LEU A 287 14.65 -16.28 -16.05
C LEU A 287 14.17 -17.72 -16.30
N LEU A 288 12.90 -17.99 -16.01
CA LEU A 288 12.37 -19.36 -15.96
C LEU A 288 11.80 -19.83 -17.29
N PHE A 289 11.21 -18.92 -18.08
CA PHE A 289 10.44 -19.31 -19.27
C PHE A 289 10.98 -18.75 -20.59
N LYS A 290 11.90 -17.77 -20.56
CA LYS A 290 12.40 -17.11 -21.79
C LYS A 290 13.92 -17.08 -21.95
N GLY A 291 14.65 -17.83 -21.12
CA GLY A 291 16.10 -17.96 -21.25
C GLY A 291 16.87 -16.70 -20.88
N GLY A 292 16.37 -15.92 -19.91
CA GLY A 292 17.03 -14.73 -19.40
C GLY A 292 18.43 -15.01 -18.83
N SER A 293 19.25 -13.96 -18.79
CA SER A 293 20.61 -14.00 -18.21
C SER A 293 20.59 -14.48 -16.76
N ARG A 294 21.49 -15.40 -16.40
CA ARG A 294 21.65 -15.87 -15.01
C ARG A 294 21.98 -14.75 -14.02
N TRP A 295 22.61 -13.68 -14.49
CA TRP A 295 22.97 -12.52 -13.66
C TRP A 295 21.74 -11.75 -13.16
N LEU A 296 20.57 -11.92 -13.80
CA LEU A 296 19.31 -11.33 -13.35
C LEU A 296 18.89 -11.86 -11.96
N TRP A 297 19.41 -13.01 -11.51
CA TRP A 297 19.24 -13.46 -10.13
C TRP A 297 19.80 -12.49 -9.08
N LEU A 298 20.91 -11.79 -9.39
CA LEU A 298 21.50 -10.78 -8.51
C LEU A 298 20.57 -9.59 -8.25
N ILE A 299 19.60 -9.38 -9.13
CA ILE A 299 18.57 -8.35 -8.97
C ILE A 299 17.29 -8.95 -8.40
N THR A 300 16.90 -10.13 -8.90
CA THR A 300 15.60 -10.74 -8.58
C THR A 300 15.47 -11.07 -7.10
N VAL A 301 16.51 -11.64 -6.47
CA VAL A 301 16.45 -12.00 -5.04
C VAL A 301 16.39 -10.76 -4.15
N PRO A 302 17.27 -9.74 -4.29
CA PRO A 302 17.13 -8.52 -3.51
C PRO A 302 15.79 -7.80 -3.70
N VAL A 303 15.27 -7.72 -4.92
CA VAL A 303 13.95 -7.08 -5.15
C VAL A 303 12.82 -7.89 -4.51
N ALA A 304 12.91 -9.22 -4.48
CA ALA A 304 11.94 -10.07 -3.77
C ALA A 304 11.98 -9.85 -2.25
N ILE A 305 13.18 -9.72 -1.67
CA ILE A 305 13.38 -9.33 -0.27
C ILE A 305 12.76 -7.95 -0.02
N VAL A 306 12.97 -6.99 -0.94
CA VAL A 306 12.35 -5.67 -0.84
C VAL A 306 10.84 -5.75 -0.86
N GLY A 307 10.27 -6.54 -1.76
CA GLY A 307 8.84 -6.79 -1.84
C GLY A 307 8.27 -7.34 -0.53
N GLY A 308 8.87 -8.39 0.03
CA GLY A 308 8.45 -9.01 1.29
C GLY A 308 8.60 -8.10 2.51
N GLY A 309 9.71 -7.37 2.61
CA GLY A 309 9.96 -6.39 3.68
C GLY A 309 9.11 -5.12 3.59
N SER A 310 8.57 -4.83 2.40
CA SER A 310 7.62 -3.72 2.19
C SER A 310 6.19 -4.17 2.45
N LYS A 311 5.80 -5.37 2.00
CA LYS A 311 4.50 -5.96 2.31
C LYS A 311 4.59 -7.50 2.34
N PRO A 312 4.22 -8.14 3.46
CA PRO A 312 4.34 -9.61 3.60
C PRO A 312 3.51 -10.42 2.61
N THR A 313 2.46 -9.82 2.02
CA THR A 313 1.61 -10.44 1.01
C THR A 313 2.34 -10.78 -0.30
N VAL A 314 3.49 -10.17 -0.57
CA VAL A 314 4.24 -10.39 -1.82
C VAL A 314 4.81 -11.81 -1.91
N SER A 315 5.41 -12.31 -0.82
CA SER A 315 6.14 -13.59 -0.83
C SER A 315 5.23 -14.79 -1.10
N PRO A 316 4.06 -14.96 -0.43
CA PRO A 316 3.15 -16.06 -0.72
C PRO A 316 2.66 -16.08 -2.17
N LEU A 317 2.41 -14.90 -2.77
CA LEU A 317 1.96 -14.78 -4.15
C LEU A 317 3.02 -15.26 -5.15
N LEU A 318 4.29 -14.84 -4.97
CA LEU A 318 5.38 -15.25 -5.83
C LEU A 318 5.70 -16.75 -5.69
N VAL A 319 5.66 -17.27 -4.46
CA VAL A 319 5.82 -18.70 -4.18
C VAL A 319 4.75 -19.52 -4.89
N ALA A 320 3.48 -19.11 -4.80
CA ALA A 320 2.39 -19.80 -5.47
C ALA A 320 2.45 -19.68 -6.99
N ALA A 321 2.88 -18.53 -7.53
CA ALA A 321 3.09 -18.33 -8.95
C ALA A 321 4.10 -19.33 -9.52
N VAL A 322 5.29 -19.42 -8.92
CA VAL A 322 6.32 -20.37 -9.36
C VAL A 322 5.88 -21.80 -9.09
N GLY A 323 5.31 -22.07 -7.91
CA GLY A 323 4.88 -23.40 -7.48
C GLY A 323 3.80 -24.01 -8.38
N LEU A 324 2.80 -23.22 -8.80
CA LEU A 324 1.76 -23.72 -9.68
C LEU A 324 2.27 -23.97 -11.11
N ALA A 325 3.17 -23.12 -11.61
CA ALA A 325 3.85 -23.38 -12.88
C ALA A 325 4.75 -24.63 -12.82
N ALA A 326 5.41 -24.87 -11.69
CA ALA A 326 6.20 -26.08 -11.43
C ALA A 326 5.32 -27.33 -11.42
N LEU A 327 4.19 -27.29 -10.71
CA LEU A 327 3.22 -28.38 -10.68
C LEU A 327 2.70 -28.68 -12.09
N TYR A 328 2.35 -27.64 -12.84
CA TYR A 328 1.91 -27.79 -14.22
C TYR A 328 2.96 -28.50 -15.10
N LEU A 329 4.22 -28.04 -15.05
CA LEU A 329 5.32 -28.66 -15.81
C LEU A 329 5.59 -30.09 -15.36
N LEU A 330 5.55 -30.37 -14.05
CA LEU A 330 5.72 -31.72 -13.52
C LEU A 330 4.64 -32.67 -14.05
N VAL A 331 3.37 -32.25 -14.00
CA VAL A 331 2.23 -33.07 -14.44
C VAL A 331 2.25 -33.29 -15.96
N THR A 332 2.58 -32.27 -16.74
CA THR A 332 2.52 -32.32 -18.21
C THR A 332 3.75 -32.93 -18.86
N THR A 333 4.95 -32.65 -18.34
CA THR A 333 6.21 -33.17 -18.90
C THR A 333 6.67 -34.45 -18.22
N ARG A 334 6.09 -34.80 -17.06
CA ARG A 334 6.52 -35.92 -16.21
C ARG A 334 8.00 -35.86 -15.79
N ARG A 335 8.60 -34.67 -15.84
CA ARG A 335 9.98 -34.40 -15.43
C ARG A 335 9.99 -33.39 -14.31
N LEU A 336 10.90 -33.57 -13.36
CA LEU A 336 11.01 -32.67 -12.23
C LEU A 336 11.58 -31.31 -12.67
N PRO A 337 10.85 -30.19 -12.51
CA PRO A 337 11.32 -28.87 -12.95
C PRO A 337 12.23 -28.25 -11.89
N TRP A 338 13.44 -28.80 -11.72
CA TRP A 338 14.39 -28.41 -10.66
C TRP A 338 14.64 -26.90 -10.56
N ARG A 339 14.67 -26.18 -11.68
CA ARG A 339 14.84 -24.72 -11.70
C ARG A 339 13.70 -23.99 -10.98
N LEU A 340 12.46 -24.43 -11.19
CA LEU A 340 11.30 -23.83 -10.54
C LEU A 340 11.25 -24.22 -9.06
N ILE A 341 11.57 -25.47 -8.72
CA ILE A 341 11.64 -25.92 -7.33
C ILE A 341 12.70 -25.14 -6.55
N GLY A 342 13.92 -25.04 -7.09
CA GLY A 342 14.99 -24.24 -6.48
C GLY A 342 14.59 -22.78 -6.32
N THR A 343 13.88 -22.21 -7.30
CA THR A 343 13.33 -20.85 -7.20
C THR A 343 12.30 -20.73 -6.08
N THR A 344 11.37 -21.68 -5.95
CA THR A 344 10.40 -21.71 -4.86
C THR A 344 11.09 -21.74 -3.50
N VAL A 345 12.15 -22.56 -3.35
CA VAL A 345 12.96 -22.61 -2.13
C VAL A 345 13.65 -21.28 -1.83
N VAL A 346 14.24 -20.63 -2.84
CA VAL A 346 14.86 -19.31 -2.68
C VAL A 346 13.83 -18.25 -2.26
N LEU A 347 12.63 -18.25 -2.86
CA LEU A 347 11.56 -17.32 -2.49
C LEU A 347 11.02 -17.60 -1.09
N LEU A 348 10.91 -18.86 -0.68
CA LEU A 348 10.54 -19.24 0.69
C LEU A 348 11.59 -18.79 1.69
N ALA A 349 12.89 -18.98 1.39
CA ALA A 349 13.99 -18.53 2.23
C ALA A 349 14.02 -17.00 2.35
N ALA A 350 13.89 -16.28 1.23
CA ALA A 350 13.79 -14.82 1.23
C ALA A 350 12.57 -14.35 2.03
N GLY A 351 11.41 -14.99 1.86
CA GLY A 351 10.21 -14.73 2.63
C GLY A 351 10.41 -14.95 4.13
N ALA A 352 11.01 -16.07 4.54
CA ALA A 352 11.31 -16.37 5.94
C ALA A 352 12.27 -15.34 6.55
N VAL A 353 13.33 -14.96 5.83
CA VAL A 353 14.25 -13.91 6.27
C VAL A 353 13.50 -12.58 6.46
N THR A 354 12.69 -12.15 5.48
CA THR A 354 11.91 -10.91 5.61
C THR A 354 10.92 -10.96 6.77
N PHE A 355 10.29 -12.11 7.00
CA PHE A 355 9.34 -12.30 8.09
C PHE A 355 10.03 -12.15 9.45
N LEU A 356 11.17 -12.83 9.63
CA LEU A 356 11.90 -12.87 10.90
C LEU A 356 12.66 -11.58 11.22
N THR A 357 12.97 -10.75 10.23
CA THR A 357 13.86 -9.58 10.41
C THR A 357 13.21 -8.22 10.16
N VAL A 358 12.15 -8.18 9.35
CA VAL A 358 11.55 -6.92 8.89
C VAL A 358 10.06 -6.89 9.20
N ALA A 359 9.29 -7.89 8.78
CA ALA A 359 7.83 -7.82 8.87
C ALA A 359 7.26 -8.11 10.26
N GLY A 360 8.02 -8.78 11.14
CA GLY A 360 7.57 -9.17 12.47
C GLY A 360 6.71 -10.42 12.48
N SER A 361 6.04 -10.67 13.60
CA SER A 361 5.18 -11.84 13.84
C SER A 361 3.86 -11.78 13.05
N THR A 362 2.99 -12.77 13.24
CA THR A 362 1.65 -12.83 12.63
C THR A 362 0.77 -11.62 12.97
N SER A 363 1.13 -10.82 13.98
CA SER A 363 0.45 -9.58 14.35
C SER A 363 -1.06 -9.79 14.56
N GLY A 364 -1.43 -10.88 15.25
CA GLY A 364 -2.85 -11.23 15.47
C GLY A 364 -3.56 -11.88 14.28
N SER A 365 -2.88 -12.15 13.16
CA SER A 365 -3.43 -12.95 12.05
C SER A 365 -3.80 -14.36 12.51
N ARG A 366 -4.97 -14.83 12.10
CA ARG A 366 -5.44 -16.20 12.33
C ARG A 366 -5.93 -16.81 11.01
N LEU A 367 -6.13 -18.13 11.00
CA LEU A 367 -6.85 -18.79 9.91
C LEU A 367 -8.33 -18.81 10.25
N GLN A 368 -9.15 -18.23 9.39
CA GLN A 368 -10.61 -18.36 9.46
C GLN A 368 -11.19 -18.18 8.06
N PHE A 369 -11.97 -19.17 7.63
CA PHE A 369 -12.61 -19.12 6.33
C PHE A 369 -13.72 -18.06 6.31
N LEU A 370 -13.66 -17.16 5.33
CA LEU A 370 -14.63 -16.09 5.07
C LEU A 370 -14.71 -15.01 6.15
N ALA A 371 -13.65 -14.84 6.92
CA ALA A 371 -13.59 -13.86 7.99
C ALA A 371 -13.88 -12.42 7.52
N VAL A 372 -13.52 -12.09 6.27
CA VAL A 372 -13.83 -10.80 5.64
C VAL A 372 -15.33 -10.46 5.62
N LEU A 373 -16.23 -11.45 5.68
CA LEU A 373 -17.67 -11.19 5.76
C LEU A 373 -18.03 -10.40 7.03
N LYS A 374 -17.28 -10.57 8.13
CA LYS A 374 -17.46 -9.81 9.39
C LYS A 374 -17.36 -8.30 9.22
N SER A 375 -16.68 -7.82 8.17
CA SER A 375 -16.56 -6.38 7.91
C SER A 375 -17.72 -5.80 7.10
N LEU A 376 -18.62 -6.64 6.57
CA LEU A 376 -19.74 -6.19 5.79
C LEU A 376 -20.92 -5.84 6.71
N PRO A 377 -21.50 -4.63 6.65
CA PRO A 377 -22.64 -4.27 7.50
C PRO A 377 -23.84 -5.21 7.35
N VAL A 378 -24.00 -5.80 6.16
CA VAL A 378 -25.05 -6.77 5.88
C VAL A 378 -24.83 -8.12 6.60
N TYR A 379 -23.59 -8.46 6.95
CA TYR A 379 -23.30 -9.69 7.68
C TYR A 379 -23.92 -9.63 9.08
N THR A 380 -23.60 -8.61 9.87
CA THR A 380 -24.22 -8.40 11.19
C THR A 380 -25.74 -8.24 11.07
N ALA A 381 -26.24 -7.57 10.03
CA ALA A 381 -27.68 -7.44 9.80
C ALA A 381 -28.37 -8.79 9.50
N ALA A 382 -27.69 -9.71 8.81
CA ALA A 382 -28.22 -11.00 8.41
C ALA A 382 -28.04 -12.10 9.47
N THR A 383 -27.07 -11.92 10.37
CA THR A 383 -26.60 -12.99 11.29
C THR A 383 -26.67 -12.64 12.77
N GLY A 384 -26.82 -11.35 13.10
CA GLY A 384 -26.62 -10.87 14.46
C GLY A 384 -25.18 -10.99 14.98
N ASP A 385 -24.26 -11.54 14.20
CA ASP A 385 -22.86 -11.72 14.60
C ASP A 385 -22.13 -10.37 14.65
N THR A 386 -21.60 -10.06 15.82
CA THR A 386 -20.84 -8.83 16.14
C THR A 386 -19.36 -9.10 16.39
N THR A 387 -18.91 -10.35 16.18
CA THR A 387 -17.50 -10.76 16.28
C THR A 387 -16.66 -9.89 15.36
N GLN A 388 -15.56 -9.35 15.90
CA GLN A 388 -14.71 -8.44 15.15
C GLN A 388 -13.82 -9.20 14.14
N PRO A 389 -13.41 -8.57 13.02
CA PRO A 389 -12.31 -9.06 12.20
C PRO A 389 -11.03 -9.23 13.03
N GLY A 390 -10.30 -10.31 12.82
CA GLY A 390 -9.16 -10.77 13.62
C GLY A 390 -9.51 -11.54 14.90
N ASP A 391 -10.78 -11.91 15.10
CA ASP A 391 -11.27 -12.69 16.24
C ASP A 391 -12.23 -13.83 15.85
N GLY A 392 -12.26 -14.90 16.65
CA GLY A 392 -13.04 -16.12 16.41
C GLY A 392 -12.19 -17.37 16.15
N GLY A 393 -12.82 -18.41 15.58
CA GLY A 393 -12.23 -19.73 15.27
C GLY A 393 -12.09 -19.98 13.76
N LEU A 394 -11.86 -21.24 13.34
CA LEU A 394 -11.59 -21.60 11.93
C LEU A 394 -12.76 -21.33 10.96
N ILE A 395 -13.99 -21.32 11.47
CA ILE A 395 -15.22 -21.03 10.71
C ILE A 395 -15.90 -19.79 11.28
N LEU A 396 -16.73 -19.14 10.47
CA LEU A 396 -17.53 -18.00 10.93
C LEU A 396 -18.47 -18.42 12.08
N PRO A 397 -18.57 -17.63 13.16
CA PRO A 397 -19.51 -17.92 14.25
C PRO A 397 -20.95 -18.05 13.75
N ALA A 398 -21.39 -17.21 12.81
CA ALA A 398 -22.73 -17.36 12.19
C ALA A 398 -22.97 -18.73 11.52
N LEU A 399 -21.94 -19.31 10.88
CA LEU A 399 -22.05 -20.65 10.28
C LEU A 399 -22.14 -21.75 11.34
N ALA A 400 -21.41 -21.60 12.45
CA ALA A 400 -21.46 -22.53 13.56
C ALA A 400 -22.85 -22.56 14.25
N HIS A 401 -23.57 -21.43 14.23
CA HIS A 401 -24.91 -21.29 14.82
C HIS A 401 -26.07 -21.56 13.83
N GLY A 402 -25.78 -22.04 12.62
CA GLY A 402 -26.81 -22.50 11.67
C GLY A 402 -27.32 -21.47 10.66
N GLU A 403 -26.71 -20.28 10.57
CA GLU A 403 -27.13 -19.20 9.66
C GLU A 403 -26.52 -19.34 8.26
N VAL A 404 -26.72 -20.53 7.70
CA VAL A 404 -26.06 -20.99 6.47
C VAL A 404 -26.57 -20.24 5.25
N ILE A 405 -27.87 -19.95 5.16
CA ILE A 405 -28.48 -19.31 3.98
C ILE A 405 -28.04 -17.85 3.83
N GLY A 406 -28.00 -17.09 4.93
CA GLY A 406 -27.53 -15.70 4.94
C GLY A 406 -26.05 -15.59 4.58
N THR A 407 -25.22 -16.45 5.21
CA THR A 407 -23.77 -16.49 4.93
C THR A 407 -23.46 -16.96 3.51
N LEU A 408 -24.15 -17.98 3.00
CA LEU A 408 -24.01 -18.44 1.61
C LEU A 408 -24.48 -17.40 0.59
N SER A 409 -25.54 -16.64 0.88
CA SER A 409 -26.00 -15.55 0.00
C SER A 409 -24.97 -14.44 -0.04
N LEU A 410 -24.39 -14.06 1.10
CA LEU A 410 -23.32 -13.05 1.18
C LEU A 410 -22.01 -13.53 0.57
N LEU A 411 -21.67 -14.81 0.73
CA LEU A 411 -20.55 -15.46 0.06
C LEU A 411 -20.76 -15.45 -1.45
N LEU A 412 -21.92 -15.88 -1.93
CA LEU A 412 -22.26 -15.86 -3.35
C LEU A 412 -22.25 -14.42 -3.86
N GLY A 413 -22.62 -13.45 -3.04
CA GLY A 413 -22.59 -12.04 -3.39
C GLY A 413 -21.22 -11.40 -3.43
N LEU A 414 -20.39 -11.65 -2.43
CA LEU A 414 -18.98 -11.29 -2.35
C LEU A 414 -18.21 -11.93 -3.50
N LEU A 415 -18.41 -13.24 -3.69
CA LEU A 415 -17.87 -13.97 -4.81
C LEU A 415 -18.42 -13.36 -6.10
N LEU A 416 -19.71 -13.26 -6.40
CA LEU A 416 -20.21 -12.70 -7.67
C LEU A 416 -19.80 -11.24 -7.94
N THR A 417 -19.72 -10.38 -6.93
CA THR A 417 -19.22 -8.99 -7.07
C THR A 417 -17.71 -8.92 -7.27
N LEU A 418 -16.96 -9.92 -6.80
CA LEU A 418 -15.51 -10.01 -6.98
C LEU A 418 -15.07 -11.07 -8.03
N GLN A 419 -15.97 -11.90 -8.55
CA GLN A 419 -15.67 -13.17 -9.24
C GLN A 419 -15.28 -12.96 -10.69
N ALA A 420 -15.62 -11.84 -11.29
CA ALA A 420 -15.58 -11.76 -12.74
C ALA A 420 -14.17 -11.42 -13.28
N MET A 421 -13.35 -10.66 -12.53
CA MET A 421 -11.99 -10.29 -12.98
C MET A 421 -11.05 -11.50 -13.14
N SER A 422 -11.30 -12.56 -12.37
CA SER A 422 -10.46 -13.76 -12.34
C SER A 422 -10.82 -14.76 -13.43
N TRP A 423 -12.11 -14.98 -13.72
CA TRP A 423 -12.56 -16.09 -14.58
C TRP A 423 -12.42 -15.83 -16.07
N ALA A 424 -12.34 -14.57 -16.49
CA ALA A 424 -12.12 -14.23 -17.90
C ALA A 424 -10.72 -14.69 -18.38
N GLY A 425 -9.71 -14.81 -17.51
CA GLY A 425 -8.40 -15.38 -17.86
C GLY A 425 -8.40 -16.90 -18.09
N PHE A 426 -9.43 -17.62 -17.64
CA PHE A 426 -9.48 -19.09 -17.66
C PHE A 426 -10.23 -19.68 -18.86
N GLY A 427 -10.65 -18.87 -19.83
CA GLY A 427 -11.33 -19.29 -21.05
C GLY A 427 -10.46 -20.10 -22.01
N VAL A 428 -9.92 -21.24 -21.58
CA VAL A 428 -9.57 -22.48 -22.30
C VAL A 428 -8.62 -22.39 -23.52
N ILE A 429 -8.08 -21.23 -23.90
CA ILE A 429 -7.13 -21.13 -25.03
C ILE A 429 -5.74 -20.74 -24.49
N GLY A 430 -5.10 -21.67 -23.78
CA GLY A 430 -3.69 -21.52 -23.35
C GLY A 430 -3.25 -22.31 -22.12
N ARG A 431 -3.99 -23.36 -21.73
CA ARG A 431 -3.57 -24.35 -20.71
C ARG A 431 -2.18 -24.97 -20.95
N LYS A 432 -1.60 -24.75 -22.14
CA LYS A 432 -0.29 -25.25 -22.56
C LYS A 432 0.90 -24.34 -22.19
N ASP A 433 0.66 -23.09 -21.79
CA ASP A 433 1.74 -22.15 -21.47
C ASP A 433 2.00 -22.11 -19.95
N PRO A 434 3.20 -22.48 -19.47
CA PRO A 434 3.57 -22.38 -18.05
C PRO A 434 3.43 -20.98 -17.46
N VAL A 435 3.55 -19.92 -18.27
CA VAL A 435 3.37 -18.53 -17.83
C VAL A 435 1.92 -18.26 -17.40
N ALA A 436 0.94 -18.90 -18.04
CA ALA A 436 -0.46 -18.78 -17.64
C ALA A 436 -0.68 -19.39 -16.24
N TRP A 437 -0.06 -20.53 -15.96
CA TRP A 437 -0.09 -21.17 -14.63
C TRP A 437 0.67 -20.36 -13.58
N PHE A 438 1.72 -19.64 -13.99
CA PHE A 438 2.42 -18.70 -13.11
C PHE A 438 1.51 -17.55 -12.66
N LEU A 439 0.85 -16.87 -13.60
CA LEU A 439 -0.09 -15.79 -13.25
C LEU A 439 -1.24 -16.31 -12.38
N LEU A 440 -1.77 -17.48 -12.75
CA LEU A 440 -2.82 -18.14 -12.02
C LEU A 440 -2.43 -18.46 -10.57
N GLY A 441 -1.20 -18.91 -10.32
CA GLY A 441 -0.72 -19.22 -8.98
C GLY A 441 -0.77 -18.00 -8.06
N ALA A 442 -0.30 -16.83 -8.55
CA ALA A 442 -0.40 -15.57 -7.80
C ALA A 442 -1.86 -15.17 -7.53
N MET A 443 -2.74 -15.32 -8.53
CA MET A 443 -4.17 -14.99 -8.38
C MET A 443 -4.85 -15.89 -7.34
N ILE A 444 -4.61 -17.20 -7.40
CA ILE A 444 -5.14 -18.16 -6.42
C ILE A 444 -4.64 -17.80 -5.03
N ALA A 445 -3.35 -17.53 -4.85
CA ALA A 445 -2.82 -17.14 -3.55
C ALA A 445 -3.40 -15.83 -3.02
N GLY A 446 -3.64 -14.84 -3.89
CA GLY A 446 -4.34 -13.61 -3.52
C GLY A 446 -5.73 -13.87 -2.95
N TRP A 447 -6.50 -14.72 -3.63
CA TRP A 447 -7.84 -15.10 -3.18
C TRP A 447 -7.83 -16.00 -1.94
N LEU A 448 -6.93 -16.97 -1.88
CA LEU A 448 -6.80 -17.85 -0.71
C LEU A 448 -6.41 -17.04 0.53
N GLY A 449 -5.47 -16.09 0.41
CA GLY A 449 -5.11 -15.20 1.51
C GLY A 449 -6.32 -14.38 1.98
N TYR A 450 -7.05 -13.77 1.07
CA TYR A 450 -8.25 -12.98 1.39
C TYR A 450 -9.40 -13.79 2.00
N LEU A 451 -9.56 -15.05 1.60
CA LEU A 451 -10.66 -15.89 2.05
C LEU A 451 -10.33 -16.74 3.28
N LEU A 452 -9.05 -17.01 3.57
CA LEU A 452 -8.63 -17.92 4.64
C LEU A 452 -7.92 -17.23 5.80
N ILE A 453 -7.44 -16.00 5.62
CA ILE A 453 -6.77 -15.25 6.68
C ILE A 453 -7.77 -14.28 7.30
N ASP A 454 -7.79 -14.26 8.62
CA ASP A 454 -8.48 -13.26 9.41
C ASP A 454 -7.45 -12.36 10.07
N HIS A 455 -7.44 -11.09 9.67
CA HIS A 455 -6.51 -10.11 10.20
C HIS A 455 -7.27 -8.93 10.81
N PRO A 456 -6.76 -8.35 11.91
CA PRO A 456 -7.30 -7.09 12.42
C PRO A 456 -7.43 -6.02 11.33
N SER A 457 -8.52 -5.25 11.35
CA SER A 457 -8.79 -4.21 10.35
C SER A 457 -8.90 -4.69 8.90
N VAL A 458 -9.18 -5.98 8.65
CA VAL A 458 -9.43 -6.53 7.30
C VAL A 458 -8.20 -6.41 6.39
N SER A 459 -6.99 -6.46 6.97
CA SER A 459 -5.76 -6.31 6.17
C SER A 459 -5.46 -7.53 5.29
N GLU A 460 -6.19 -8.63 5.42
CA GLU A 460 -6.17 -9.73 4.44
C GLU A 460 -6.58 -9.28 3.02
N SER A 461 -7.29 -8.14 2.89
CA SER A 461 -7.60 -7.50 1.60
C SER A 461 -6.36 -7.17 0.77
N TYR A 462 -5.22 -6.89 1.40
CA TYR A 462 -3.96 -6.60 0.71
C TYR A 462 -3.46 -7.77 -0.15
N PHE A 463 -3.88 -9.02 0.11
CA PHE A 463 -3.57 -10.14 -0.77
C PHE A 463 -4.16 -9.96 -2.18
N VAL A 464 -5.41 -9.53 -2.28
CA VAL A 464 -6.08 -9.27 -3.57
C VAL A 464 -5.52 -8.03 -4.24
N TYR A 465 -5.19 -6.98 -3.47
CA TYR A 465 -4.55 -5.78 -4.01
C TYR A 465 -3.17 -6.07 -4.61
N THR A 466 -2.39 -6.93 -3.94
CA THR A 466 -1.08 -7.38 -4.43
C THR A 466 -1.22 -8.29 -5.65
N ALA A 467 -2.29 -9.09 -5.73
CA ALA A 467 -2.58 -9.95 -6.89
C ALA A 467 -3.16 -9.18 -8.09
N ALA A 468 -3.70 -7.97 -7.90
CA ALA A 468 -4.40 -7.23 -8.96
C ALA A 468 -3.57 -7.07 -10.26
N PRO A 469 -2.29 -6.70 -10.24
CA PRO A 469 -1.47 -6.63 -11.46
C PRO A 469 -1.36 -7.96 -12.22
N PHE A 470 -1.31 -9.10 -11.51
CA PHE A 470 -1.25 -10.43 -12.12
C PHE A 470 -2.57 -10.76 -12.82
N SER A 471 -3.69 -10.43 -12.18
CA SER A 471 -5.02 -10.54 -12.78
C SER A 471 -5.17 -9.66 -14.03
N LEU A 472 -4.69 -8.41 -13.98
CA LEU A 472 -4.70 -7.50 -15.13
C LEU A 472 -3.82 -8.01 -16.28
N ALA A 473 -2.66 -8.58 -15.98
CA ALA A 473 -1.79 -9.20 -16.97
C ALA A 473 -2.44 -10.44 -17.62
N GLY A 474 -3.09 -11.29 -16.82
CA GLY A 474 -3.85 -12.45 -17.31
C GLY A 474 -5.04 -12.04 -18.18
N ALA A 475 -5.80 -11.03 -17.73
CA ALA A 475 -6.92 -10.46 -18.48
C ALA A 475 -6.45 -9.84 -19.81
N GLY A 476 -5.34 -9.09 -19.80
CA GLY A 476 -4.73 -8.52 -20.99
C GLY A 476 -4.23 -9.57 -21.97
N TRP A 477 -3.59 -10.64 -21.47
CA TRP A 477 -3.18 -11.78 -22.30
C TRP A 477 -4.38 -12.46 -22.96
N PHE A 478 -5.44 -12.72 -22.20
CA PHE A 478 -6.66 -13.33 -22.73
C PHE A 478 -7.34 -12.44 -23.78
N ALA A 479 -7.52 -11.15 -23.45
CA ALA A 479 -8.08 -10.16 -24.37
C ALA A 479 -7.25 -10.07 -25.66
N ALA A 480 -5.92 -10.09 -25.59
CA ALA A 480 -5.05 -10.09 -26.76
C ALA A 480 -5.18 -11.36 -27.61
N SER A 481 -5.29 -12.52 -26.97
CA SER A 481 -5.51 -13.79 -27.65
C SER A 481 -6.87 -13.83 -28.35
N SER A 482 -7.94 -13.37 -27.70
CA SER A 482 -9.26 -13.23 -28.32
C SER A 482 -9.27 -12.21 -29.45
N ALA A 483 -8.64 -11.04 -29.26
CA ALA A 483 -8.55 -10.02 -30.31
C ALA A 483 -7.89 -10.54 -31.59
N ARG A 484 -6.79 -11.29 -31.46
CA ARG A 484 -6.09 -11.93 -32.59
C ARG A 484 -6.99 -12.92 -33.31
N ALA A 485 -7.74 -13.71 -32.55
CA ALA A 485 -8.64 -14.69 -33.12
C ALA A 485 -9.84 -14.02 -33.83
N ALA A 486 -10.34 -12.89 -33.33
CA ALA A 486 -11.52 -12.18 -33.86
C ALA A 486 -11.27 -11.32 -35.10
N GLY A 487 -10.04 -10.86 -35.33
CA GLY A 487 -9.69 -9.98 -36.46
C GLY A 487 -10.28 -8.56 -36.43
N ARG A 488 -11.31 -8.28 -35.61
CA ARG A 488 -11.98 -6.96 -35.47
C ARG A 488 -12.17 -6.55 -34.00
N PRO A 489 -11.14 -6.09 -33.29
CA PRO A 489 -11.21 -5.82 -31.85
C PRO A 489 -11.96 -4.54 -31.47
N ILE A 490 -11.96 -3.50 -32.33
CA ILE A 490 -12.52 -2.19 -31.97
C ILE A 490 -14.04 -2.22 -31.69
N PRO A 491 -14.88 -2.83 -32.55
CA PRO A 491 -16.33 -2.90 -32.28
C PRO A 491 -16.66 -3.63 -30.97
N ILE A 492 -15.89 -4.67 -30.63
CA ILE A 492 -16.06 -5.44 -29.39
C ILE A 492 -15.75 -4.55 -28.18
N ALA A 493 -14.67 -3.75 -28.24
CA ALA A 493 -14.31 -2.84 -27.16
C ALA A 493 -15.37 -1.75 -26.93
N ILE A 494 -15.92 -1.18 -28.02
CA ILE A 494 -17.00 -0.19 -27.93
C ILE A 494 -18.25 -0.81 -27.30
N ALA A 495 -18.67 -1.99 -27.78
CA ALA A 495 -19.83 -2.69 -27.23
C ALA A 495 -19.65 -3.02 -25.74
N ALA A 496 -18.46 -3.48 -25.35
CA ALA A 496 -18.14 -3.77 -23.95
C ALA A 496 -18.22 -2.52 -23.08
N PHE A 497 -17.70 -1.39 -23.56
CA PHE A 497 -17.74 -0.13 -22.84
C PHE A 497 -19.18 0.38 -22.64
N VAL A 498 -20.00 0.36 -23.69
CA VAL A 498 -21.43 0.74 -23.61
C VAL A 498 -22.16 -0.14 -22.59
N LEU A 499 -21.96 -1.46 -22.64
CA LEU A 499 -22.57 -2.37 -21.67
C LEU A 499 -22.06 -2.14 -20.24
N SER A 500 -20.79 -1.76 -20.08
CA SER A 500 -20.22 -1.43 -18.76
C SER A 500 -20.89 -0.22 -18.13
N ILE A 501 -21.18 0.82 -18.93
CA ILE A 501 -21.91 2.01 -18.46
C ILE A 501 -23.31 1.61 -18.01
N PHE A 502 -24.02 0.85 -18.84
CA PHE A 502 -25.37 0.37 -18.50
C PHE A 502 -25.36 -0.49 -17.23
N TYR A 503 -24.41 -1.43 -17.13
CA TYR A 503 -24.28 -2.30 -15.98
C TYR A 503 -23.91 -1.53 -14.70
N ALA A 504 -22.96 -0.59 -14.79
CA ALA A 504 -22.60 0.29 -13.68
C ALA A 504 -23.79 1.14 -13.22
N GLY A 505 -24.58 1.70 -14.14
CA GLY A 505 -25.80 2.43 -13.82
C GLY A 505 -26.83 1.58 -13.07
N LEU A 506 -27.03 0.32 -13.50
CA LEU A 506 -27.88 -0.64 -12.79
C LEU A 506 -27.36 -0.96 -11.39
N LEU A 507 -26.04 -1.11 -11.20
CA LEU A 507 -25.45 -1.34 -9.87
C LEU A 507 -25.66 -0.14 -8.94
N VAL A 508 -25.46 1.08 -9.44
CA VAL A 508 -25.69 2.31 -8.66
C VAL A 508 -27.17 2.45 -8.30
N TRP A 509 -28.08 2.18 -9.24
CA TRP A 509 -29.53 2.15 -8.99
C TRP A 509 -29.93 1.10 -7.95
N ALA A 510 -29.36 -0.11 -8.04
CA ALA A 510 -29.62 -1.17 -7.08
C ALA A 510 -29.11 -0.81 -5.66
N ARG A 511 -27.98 -0.12 -5.56
CA ARG A 511 -27.44 0.45 -4.31
C ARG A 511 -28.27 1.63 -3.78
N GLY A 512 -29.10 2.24 -4.64
CA GLY A 512 -29.80 3.53 -4.53
C GLY A 512 -30.76 3.73 -3.36
N VAL A 513 -31.21 2.69 -2.67
CA VAL A 513 -32.31 2.78 -1.69
C VAL A 513 -31.77 2.72 -0.26
N PRO A 514 -31.93 3.77 0.58
CA PRO A 514 -31.67 3.67 2.01
C PRO A 514 -32.57 2.60 2.63
N ALA A 515 -31.98 1.65 3.36
CA ALA A 515 -32.75 0.62 4.05
C ALA A 515 -33.30 1.19 5.37
N ALA A 516 -34.62 1.42 5.43
CA ALA A 516 -35.30 1.84 6.66
C ALA A 516 -35.41 0.72 7.72
N SER A 517 -35.06 -0.53 7.40
CA SER A 517 -35.11 -1.67 8.31
C SER A 517 -34.15 -2.79 7.88
N THR A 518 -33.78 -3.67 8.82
CA THR A 518 -32.91 -4.85 8.61
C THR A 518 -33.40 -5.75 7.47
N GLY A 519 -34.71 -6.04 7.42
CA GLY A 519 -35.31 -6.83 6.34
C GLY A 519 -35.21 -6.16 4.96
N ARG A 520 -35.29 -4.82 4.91
CA ARG A 520 -35.10 -4.05 3.68
C ARG A 520 -33.64 -4.01 3.25
N GLN A 521 -32.69 -3.98 4.19
CA GLN A 521 -31.25 -4.05 3.90
C GLN A 521 -30.86 -5.41 3.34
N LEU A 522 -31.43 -6.49 3.90
CA LEU A 522 -31.28 -7.85 3.40
C LEU A 522 -31.87 -7.97 1.98
N TRP A 523 -33.09 -7.47 1.76
CA TRP A 523 -33.72 -7.48 0.43
C TRP A 523 -32.96 -6.68 -0.62
N LEU A 524 -32.44 -5.50 -0.28
CA LEU A 524 -31.63 -4.67 -1.19
C LEU A 524 -30.30 -5.35 -1.55
N SER A 525 -29.68 -6.00 -0.57
CA SER A 525 -28.46 -6.79 -0.79
C SER A 525 -28.77 -7.97 -1.70
N THR A 526 -29.79 -8.77 -1.40
CA THR A 526 -30.24 -9.90 -2.24
C THR A 526 -30.64 -9.45 -3.66
N ARG A 527 -31.31 -8.31 -3.81
CA ARG A 527 -31.64 -7.70 -5.11
C ARG A 527 -30.38 -7.37 -5.91
N MET A 528 -29.36 -6.78 -5.27
CA MET A 528 -28.06 -6.54 -5.92
C MET A 528 -27.44 -7.86 -6.40
N LEU A 529 -27.52 -8.93 -5.60
CA LEU A 529 -26.97 -10.23 -5.98
C LEU A 529 -27.72 -10.86 -7.14
N LEU A 530 -29.06 -10.78 -7.15
CA LEU A 530 -29.89 -11.28 -8.25
C LEU A 530 -29.63 -10.50 -9.55
N VAL A 531 -29.40 -9.19 -9.48
CA VAL A 531 -29.03 -8.36 -10.64
C VAL A 531 -27.66 -8.77 -11.17
N VAL A 532 -26.64 -8.92 -10.29
CA VAL A 532 -25.30 -9.36 -10.68
C VAL A 532 -25.34 -10.78 -11.27
N LEU A 533 -26.04 -11.70 -10.63
CA LEU A 533 -26.19 -13.09 -11.09
C LEU A 533 -26.92 -13.16 -12.43
N GLY A 534 -28.05 -12.48 -12.56
CA GLY A 534 -28.84 -12.43 -13.79
C GLY A 534 -28.03 -11.88 -14.96
N ILE A 535 -27.29 -10.78 -14.74
CA ILE A 535 -26.43 -10.18 -15.77
C ILE A 535 -25.24 -11.10 -16.10
N THR A 536 -24.61 -11.72 -15.11
CA THR A 536 -23.52 -12.69 -15.34
C THR A 536 -24.00 -13.88 -16.16
N LEU A 537 -25.18 -14.43 -15.85
CA LEU A 537 -25.79 -15.52 -16.61
C LEU A 537 -26.14 -15.07 -18.03
N VAL A 538 -26.70 -13.88 -18.21
CA VAL A 538 -26.96 -13.30 -19.54
C VAL A 538 -25.65 -13.12 -20.31
N LEU A 539 -24.59 -12.60 -19.70
CA LEU A 539 -23.27 -12.45 -20.34
C LEU A 539 -22.69 -13.81 -20.76
N LEU A 540 -22.80 -14.83 -19.92
CA LEU A 540 -22.34 -16.20 -20.21
C LEU A 540 -23.19 -16.87 -21.30
N VAL A 541 -24.51 -16.67 -21.29
CA VAL A 541 -25.44 -17.19 -22.30
C VAL A 541 -25.23 -16.48 -23.62
N VAL A 542 -25.13 -15.15 -23.63
CA VAL A 542 -24.81 -14.35 -24.80
C VAL A 542 -23.44 -14.74 -25.37
N TRP A 543 -22.44 -14.93 -24.52
CA TRP A 543 -21.12 -15.46 -24.90
C TRP A 543 -21.24 -16.84 -25.57
N ARG A 544 -22.00 -17.76 -24.97
CA ARG A 544 -22.19 -19.13 -25.47
C ARG A 544 -23.04 -19.22 -26.74
N LEU A 545 -24.03 -18.34 -26.92
CA LEU A 545 -24.99 -18.40 -28.03
C LEU A 545 -24.56 -17.56 -29.24
N PHE A 546 -24.05 -16.35 -29.01
CA PHE A 546 -23.75 -15.41 -30.09
C PHE A 546 -22.24 -15.24 -30.32
N PHE A 547 -21.39 -15.57 -29.33
CA PHE A 547 -19.94 -15.29 -29.38
C PHE A 547 -19.06 -16.54 -29.18
N ARG A 548 -19.49 -17.72 -29.67
CA ARG A 548 -18.58 -18.86 -29.92
C ARG A 548 -17.45 -18.52 -30.90
N GLN A 549 -17.50 -17.36 -31.52
CA GLN A 549 -16.42 -16.79 -32.30
C GLN A 549 -15.43 -16.08 -31.39
N ALA A 550 -14.16 -16.45 -31.55
CA ALA A 550 -12.89 -15.76 -31.37
C ALA A 550 -12.80 -14.45 -30.51
N GLY A 551 -13.78 -13.55 -30.50
CA GLY A 551 -13.78 -12.26 -29.79
C GLY A 551 -14.60 -12.17 -28.49
N GLY A 552 -15.47 -13.14 -28.18
CA GLY A 552 -16.35 -13.06 -27.00
C GLY A 552 -15.63 -12.98 -25.65
N GLY A 553 -14.42 -13.54 -25.56
CA GLY A 553 -13.59 -13.45 -24.36
C GLY A 553 -13.14 -12.02 -24.04
N MET A 554 -12.75 -11.26 -25.06
CA MET A 554 -12.34 -9.86 -24.91
C MET A 554 -13.50 -8.97 -24.44
N PHE A 555 -14.71 -9.23 -24.94
CA PHE A 555 -15.92 -8.51 -24.51
C PHE A 555 -16.13 -8.63 -23.00
N VAL A 556 -16.14 -9.87 -22.49
CA VAL A 556 -16.33 -10.14 -21.06
C VAL A 556 -15.25 -9.48 -20.21
N VAL A 557 -13.97 -9.62 -20.58
CA VAL A 557 -12.86 -8.93 -19.85
C VAL A 557 -13.11 -7.43 -19.75
N LEU A 558 -13.38 -6.78 -20.87
CA LEU A 558 -13.50 -5.32 -20.92
C LEU A 558 -14.70 -4.83 -20.12
N VAL A 559 -15.82 -5.55 -20.14
CA VAL A 559 -16.99 -5.23 -19.32
C VAL A 559 -16.62 -5.22 -17.83
N LEU A 560 -15.90 -6.24 -17.39
CA LEU A 560 -15.61 -6.45 -15.98
C LEU A 560 -14.56 -5.49 -15.45
N LEU A 561 -13.52 -5.22 -16.24
CA LEU A 561 -12.49 -4.22 -15.88
C LEU A 561 -13.07 -2.80 -15.82
N SER A 562 -14.07 -2.48 -16.64
CA SER A 562 -14.62 -1.12 -16.74
C SER A 562 -15.79 -0.88 -15.78
N THR A 563 -16.57 -1.91 -15.43
CA THR A 563 -17.76 -1.74 -14.58
C THR A 563 -17.43 -1.23 -13.18
N ALA A 564 -16.41 -1.77 -12.53
CA ALA A 564 -16.03 -1.35 -11.18
C ALA A 564 -15.66 0.15 -11.09
N PRO A 565 -14.73 0.68 -11.90
CA PRO A 565 -14.40 2.12 -11.86
C PRO A 565 -15.57 3.00 -12.29
N ILE A 566 -16.36 2.61 -13.30
CA ILE A 566 -17.53 3.40 -13.73
C ILE A 566 -18.58 3.43 -12.62
N SER A 567 -18.87 2.31 -11.98
CA SER A 567 -19.85 2.25 -10.89
C SER A 567 -19.40 3.02 -9.65
N SER A 568 -18.11 2.96 -9.32
CA SER A 568 -17.52 3.77 -8.23
C SER A 568 -17.65 5.25 -8.53
N PHE A 569 -17.27 5.69 -9.74
CA PHE A 569 -17.37 7.08 -10.16
C PHE A 569 -18.82 7.56 -10.15
N LEU A 570 -19.75 6.80 -10.75
CA LEU A 570 -21.18 7.14 -10.77
C LEU A 570 -21.76 7.18 -9.36
N GLN A 571 -21.38 6.25 -8.48
CA GLN A 571 -21.83 6.25 -7.09
C GLN A 571 -21.36 7.52 -6.36
N SER A 572 -20.08 7.88 -6.49
CA SER A 572 -19.54 9.10 -5.90
C SER A 572 -20.13 10.36 -6.55
N ALA A 573 -20.42 10.37 -7.84
CA ALA A 573 -21.09 11.51 -8.49
C ALA A 573 -22.53 11.71 -8.01
N VAL A 574 -23.24 10.63 -7.66
CA VAL A 574 -24.65 10.67 -7.21
C VAL A 574 -24.76 10.88 -5.68
N ARG A 575 -23.81 10.35 -4.90
CA ARG A 575 -23.91 10.26 -3.42
C ARG A 575 -22.71 10.84 -2.68
N GLY A 576 -21.63 11.16 -3.38
CA GLY A 576 -20.44 11.71 -2.75
C GLY A 576 -20.79 12.99 -2.02
N ASP A 577 -20.06 13.27 -0.96
CA ASP A 577 -20.18 14.51 -0.22
C ASP A 577 -19.77 15.66 -1.13
N THR A 578 -20.75 16.26 -1.83
CA THR A 578 -20.51 17.34 -2.80
C THR A 578 -20.06 18.61 -2.10
N GLU A 579 -20.30 18.72 -0.79
CA GLU A 579 -19.66 19.70 0.08
C GLU A 579 -18.24 19.20 0.38
N LYS A 580 -17.30 19.47 -0.53
CA LYS A 580 -15.88 19.22 -0.31
C LYS A 580 -15.45 19.91 0.99
N ALA A 581 -15.40 19.17 2.10
CA ALA A 581 -14.70 19.66 3.27
C ALA A 581 -13.25 19.95 2.85
N PRO A 582 -12.73 21.16 3.04
CA PRO A 582 -11.42 21.56 2.51
C PRO A 582 -10.27 20.76 3.12
N THR A 583 -10.52 20.08 4.25
CA THR A 583 -9.54 19.32 5.02
C THR A 583 -10.14 18.06 5.63
N TYR A 584 -9.28 17.08 5.86
CA TYR A 584 -9.60 15.82 6.53
C TYR A 584 -10.17 16.08 7.92
N ARG A 585 -11.37 15.56 8.19
CA ARG A 585 -12.04 15.69 9.48
C ARG A 585 -12.45 14.33 10.01
N ALA A 586 -11.96 14.01 11.20
CA ALA A 586 -12.38 12.82 11.94
C ALA A 586 -12.34 13.13 13.43
N ALA A 587 -13.51 13.23 14.07
CA ALA A 587 -13.60 13.49 15.51
C ALA A 587 -12.83 12.44 16.34
N ARG A 588 -12.73 11.20 15.86
CA ARG A 588 -11.98 10.12 16.51
C ARG A 588 -10.46 10.25 16.39
N TRP A 589 -9.96 10.98 15.40
CA TRP A 589 -8.53 11.13 15.13
C TRP A 589 -8.12 12.61 15.14
N TRP A 590 -8.82 13.38 15.95
CA TRP A 590 -8.57 14.80 16.11
C TRP A 590 -7.18 15.03 16.72
N VAL A 591 -6.50 16.03 16.18
CA VAL A 591 -5.25 16.58 16.71
C VAL A 591 -5.47 18.06 16.88
N TYR A 592 -5.36 18.55 18.11
CA TYR A 592 -5.55 19.97 18.35
C TYR A 592 -4.37 20.78 17.79
N PRO A 593 -4.60 22.02 17.30
CA PRO A 593 -3.52 22.84 16.73
C PRO A 593 -2.34 23.04 17.69
N ASP A 594 -2.61 23.25 18.98
CA ASP A 594 -1.58 23.39 20.02
C ASP A 594 -0.82 22.08 20.29
N GLU A 595 -1.45 20.91 20.11
CA GLU A 595 -0.74 19.62 20.13
C GLU A 595 0.28 19.53 18.98
N ALA A 596 -0.14 19.84 17.76
CA ALA A 596 0.74 19.76 16.59
C ALA A 596 1.87 20.80 16.66
N GLU A 597 1.57 22.03 17.07
CA GLU A 597 2.54 23.12 17.21
C GLU A 597 3.59 22.81 18.29
N ALA A 598 3.16 22.35 19.47
CA ALA A 598 4.08 21.97 20.53
C ALA A 598 4.98 20.79 20.11
N ALA A 599 4.45 19.80 19.38
CA ALA A 599 5.24 18.68 18.87
C ALA A 599 6.29 19.16 17.84
N LEU A 600 5.94 20.11 16.97
CA LEU A 600 6.91 20.73 16.05
C LEU A 600 7.98 21.54 16.80
N TRP A 601 7.59 22.30 17.82
CA TRP A 601 8.54 23.01 18.67
C TRP A 601 9.51 22.02 19.32
N LEU A 602 9.01 20.91 19.89
CA LEU A 602 9.84 19.87 20.47
C LEU A 602 10.82 19.29 19.44
N GLY A 603 10.34 18.97 18.24
CA GLY A 603 11.17 18.45 17.15
C GLY A 603 12.27 19.41 16.68
N HIS A 604 12.09 20.73 16.82
CA HIS A 604 13.13 21.72 16.49
C HIS A 604 14.11 22.00 17.64
N ASN A 605 13.73 21.70 18.89
CA ASN A 605 14.48 22.08 20.09
C ASN A 605 15.04 20.89 20.89
N SER A 606 15.01 19.69 20.33
CA SER A 606 15.56 18.46 20.93
C SER A 606 16.48 17.73 19.96
N ALA A 607 17.39 16.87 20.45
CA ALA A 607 18.22 16.03 19.60
C ALA A 607 17.39 14.89 18.97
N PRO A 608 17.71 14.42 17.74
CA PRO A 608 16.94 13.36 17.08
C PRO A 608 16.86 12.02 17.83
N THR A 609 17.78 11.78 18.76
CA THR A 609 17.89 10.58 19.60
C THR A 609 17.30 10.77 20.99
N ASP A 610 16.86 11.98 21.36
CA ASP A 610 16.26 12.22 22.67
C ASP A 610 14.98 11.40 22.84
N VAL A 611 14.74 10.93 24.07
CA VAL A 611 13.54 10.20 24.46
C VAL A 611 12.57 11.14 25.20
N VAL A 612 11.28 11.00 24.89
CA VAL A 612 10.20 11.83 25.43
C VAL A 612 9.22 10.96 26.21
N ALA A 613 8.89 11.32 27.45
CA ALA A 613 7.72 10.77 28.13
C ALA A 613 6.50 11.65 27.87
N THR A 614 5.37 11.04 27.48
CA THR A 614 4.17 11.76 27.05
C THR A 614 2.89 11.03 27.42
N ASN A 615 1.80 11.76 27.69
CA ASN A 615 0.46 11.21 27.93
C ASN A 615 -0.46 11.21 26.68
N THR A 616 0.11 11.35 25.48
CA THR A 616 -0.62 11.50 24.20
C THR A 616 -1.01 10.19 23.51
N TRP A 617 -1.04 9.07 24.23
CA TRP A 617 -1.26 7.74 23.64
C TRP A 617 -2.71 7.48 23.14
N CYS A 618 -3.74 8.11 23.72
CA CYS A 618 -5.14 7.95 23.28
C CYS A 618 -5.56 9.03 22.26
N ARG A 619 -6.44 8.68 21.31
CA ARG A 619 -7.07 9.63 20.38
C ARG A 619 -8.61 9.57 20.38
N PRO A 620 -9.31 10.71 20.28
CA PRO A 620 -8.79 12.08 20.39
C PRO A 620 -8.35 12.39 21.83
N ALA A 621 -7.53 13.42 22.02
CA ALA A 621 -7.09 13.84 23.35
C ALA A 621 -8.29 14.24 24.22
N GLY A 622 -8.28 13.82 25.50
CA GLY A 622 -9.35 14.10 26.46
C GLY A 622 -10.69 13.41 26.20
N SER A 623 -10.72 12.37 25.36
CA SER A 623 -11.95 11.60 25.15
C SER A 623 -12.42 10.92 26.45
N THR A 624 -13.66 11.20 26.84
CA THR A 624 -14.40 10.50 27.90
C THR A 624 -15.17 9.28 27.38
N MET A 625 -15.04 8.94 26.08
CA MET A 625 -15.67 7.76 25.51
C MET A 625 -15.12 6.49 26.17
N ALA A 626 -15.95 5.46 26.30
CA ALA A 626 -15.53 4.20 26.90
C ALA A 626 -14.41 3.54 26.06
N GLY A 627 -13.18 3.57 26.57
CA GLY A 627 -11.99 2.97 25.94
C GLY A 627 -11.00 4.00 25.37
N CYS A 628 -9.72 3.64 25.38
CA CYS A 628 -8.63 4.44 24.81
C CYS A 628 -8.30 3.93 23.42
N ASP A 629 -8.54 4.71 22.35
CA ASP A 629 -7.97 4.38 21.03
C ASP A 629 -6.47 4.71 21.05
N ALA A 630 -5.64 3.71 21.32
CA ALA A 630 -4.19 3.78 21.54
C ALA A 630 -3.38 4.03 20.25
N ARG A 631 -3.94 4.78 19.30
CA ARG A 631 -3.28 5.22 18.05
C ARG A 631 -2.82 6.68 18.14
N GLY A 632 -2.39 7.12 19.31
CA GLY A 632 -1.74 8.41 19.50
C GLY A 632 -0.28 8.37 19.06
N TYR A 633 0.01 8.79 17.84
CA TYR A 633 1.36 8.81 17.24
C TYR A 633 1.88 10.24 17.03
N LEU A 634 1.54 11.17 17.93
CA LEU A 634 1.75 12.60 17.75
C LEU A 634 3.20 12.98 17.98
N VAL A 635 3.76 12.64 19.13
CA VAL A 635 5.14 12.98 19.49
C VAL A 635 6.10 12.18 18.62
N SER A 636 5.86 10.87 18.50
CA SER A 636 6.69 10.01 17.66
C SER A 636 6.62 10.37 16.18
N GLY A 637 5.45 10.76 15.68
CA GLY A 637 5.23 11.18 14.29
C GLY A 637 5.72 12.60 14.02
N ILE A 638 5.08 13.61 14.61
CA ILE A 638 5.30 15.03 14.29
C ILE A 638 6.61 15.55 14.87
N ALA A 639 6.90 15.30 16.15
CA ALA A 639 8.18 15.70 16.74
C ALA A 639 9.33 14.81 16.25
N GLY A 640 9.02 13.60 15.79
CA GLY A 640 10.00 12.66 15.28
C GLY A 640 10.95 12.12 16.35
N ARG A 641 10.49 12.04 17.61
CA ARG A 641 11.29 11.59 18.76
C ARG A 641 10.84 10.23 19.25
N ARG A 642 11.76 9.49 19.86
CA ARG A 642 11.41 8.24 20.54
C ARG A 642 10.65 8.58 21.80
N THR A 643 9.72 7.72 22.20
CA THR A 643 8.95 7.91 23.41
C THR A 643 9.14 6.77 24.39
N LEU A 644 9.09 7.08 25.69
CA LEU A 644 9.05 6.06 26.73
C LEU A 644 7.88 5.08 26.48
N ILE A 645 6.70 5.66 26.25
CA ILE A 645 5.48 5.01 25.78
C ILE A 645 4.59 6.08 25.11
N GLU A 646 4.12 5.80 23.91
CA GLU A 646 3.04 6.53 23.23
C GLU A 646 2.02 5.50 22.70
N GLY A 647 1.27 5.79 21.62
CA GLY A 647 0.29 4.86 21.06
C GLY A 647 0.89 3.47 20.79
N TRP A 648 0.33 2.43 21.42
CA TRP A 648 0.83 1.05 21.33
C TRP A 648 -0.02 0.15 20.43
N ALA A 649 -1.08 0.68 19.79
CA ALA A 649 -2.06 -0.14 19.07
C ALA A 649 -1.44 -1.00 17.95
N TYR A 650 -0.42 -0.52 17.23
CA TYR A 650 0.22 -1.26 16.14
C TYR A 650 1.39 -2.15 16.57
N THR A 651 1.57 -2.34 17.88
CA THR A 651 2.52 -3.32 18.40
C THR A 651 1.97 -4.74 18.27
N ASN A 652 2.86 -5.71 18.05
CA ASN A 652 2.47 -7.12 17.94
C ASN A 652 1.73 -7.61 19.19
N GLN A 653 2.11 -7.11 20.36
CA GLN A 653 1.51 -7.43 21.64
C GLN A 653 0.05 -6.95 21.72
N ALA A 654 -0.25 -5.74 21.23
CA ALA A 654 -1.62 -5.21 21.21
C ALA A 654 -2.48 -5.92 20.15
N MET A 655 -1.94 -6.11 18.94
CA MET A 655 -2.64 -6.79 17.85
C MET A 655 -2.94 -8.26 18.15
N ALA A 656 -2.04 -8.97 18.82
CA ALA A 656 -2.26 -10.36 19.25
C ALA A 656 -3.44 -10.50 20.22
N LYS A 657 -3.81 -9.42 20.93
CA LYS A 657 -4.94 -9.36 21.84
C LYS A 657 -6.25 -8.89 21.17
N GLN A 658 -6.30 -8.78 19.84
CA GLN A 658 -7.55 -8.47 19.13
C GLN A 658 -8.71 -9.36 19.61
N GLY A 659 -9.84 -8.74 19.95
CA GLY A 659 -11.05 -9.44 20.42
C GLY A 659 -11.05 -9.81 21.90
N ASN A 660 -9.90 -9.80 22.59
CA ASN A 660 -9.84 -10.15 24.01
C ASN A 660 -10.72 -9.19 24.84
N GLY A 661 -11.63 -9.76 25.62
CA GLY A 661 -12.59 -8.99 26.42
C GLY A 661 -13.58 -8.18 25.57
N GLY A 662 -13.81 -8.56 24.32
CA GLY A 662 -14.69 -7.85 23.38
C GLY A 662 -14.09 -6.53 22.85
N ARG A 663 -12.80 -6.27 23.09
CA ARG A 663 -12.13 -5.02 22.71
C ARG A 663 -11.30 -5.18 21.45
N ARG A 664 -11.25 -4.12 20.64
CA ARG A 664 -10.34 -4.03 19.50
C ARG A 664 -8.90 -3.86 19.97
N TYR A 665 -7.93 -4.24 19.15
CA TYR A 665 -6.50 -4.08 19.42
C TYR A 665 -6.14 -2.62 19.69
N THR A 666 -6.87 -1.69 19.07
CA THR A 666 -6.74 -0.25 19.31
C THR A 666 -7.15 0.15 20.73
N GLU A 667 -7.97 -0.64 21.41
CA GLU A 667 -8.53 -0.38 22.74
C GLU A 667 -7.98 -1.34 23.81
N GLN A 668 -7.01 -2.18 23.43
CA GLN A 668 -6.36 -3.08 24.37
C GLN A 668 -5.50 -2.28 25.35
N PRO A 669 -5.44 -2.66 26.64
CA PRO A 669 -4.53 -2.06 27.60
C PRO A 669 -3.08 -2.13 27.12
N SER A 670 -2.27 -1.15 27.54
CA SER A 670 -0.85 -1.13 27.21
C SER A 670 -0.17 -2.45 27.60
N PRO A 671 0.61 -3.07 26.70
CA PRO A 671 1.48 -4.19 27.02
C PRO A 671 2.57 -3.83 28.06
N TRP A 672 2.87 -2.54 28.24
CA TRP A 672 3.86 -2.01 29.18
C TRP A 672 3.18 -1.14 30.25
N PRO A 673 2.40 -1.73 31.18
CA PRO A 673 1.68 -0.97 32.20
C PRO A 673 2.62 -0.17 33.11
N ASP A 674 3.83 -0.67 33.38
CA ASP A 674 4.80 0.01 34.24
C ASP A 674 5.28 1.34 33.64
N ARG A 675 5.46 1.41 32.31
CA ARG A 675 5.86 2.65 31.63
C ARG A 675 4.72 3.68 31.60
N VAL A 676 3.47 3.21 31.49
CA VAL A 676 2.28 4.06 31.61
C VAL A 676 2.17 4.60 33.04
N ALA A 677 2.34 3.75 34.05
CA ALA A 677 2.30 4.14 35.45
C ALA A 677 3.42 5.14 35.78
N LEU A 678 4.64 4.90 35.33
CA LEU A 678 5.78 5.80 35.50
C LEU A 678 5.52 7.16 34.85
N THR A 679 5.00 7.18 33.62
CA THR A 679 4.63 8.43 32.93
C THR A 679 3.55 9.19 33.68
N ASN A 680 2.49 8.50 34.12
CA ASN A 680 1.43 9.13 34.91
C ASN A 680 1.95 9.65 36.25
N GLN A 681 2.82 8.92 36.93
CA GLN A 681 3.42 9.37 38.19
C GLN A 681 4.28 10.61 37.99
N ALA A 682 5.11 10.65 36.93
CA ALA A 682 5.93 11.80 36.60
C ALA A 682 5.10 13.06 36.29
N LEU A 683 3.90 12.91 35.71
CA LEU A 683 3.04 14.05 35.40
C LEU A 683 2.15 14.47 36.58
N THR A 684 1.63 13.52 37.37
CA THR A 684 0.59 13.79 38.39
C THR A 684 1.13 13.94 39.80
N ALA A 685 2.22 13.24 40.14
CA ALA A 685 2.84 13.24 41.47
C ALA A 685 4.38 13.14 41.33
N PRO A 686 5.02 14.13 40.67
CA PRO A 686 6.45 14.11 40.40
C PRO A 686 7.28 14.15 41.69
N THR A 687 8.37 13.41 41.70
CA THR A 687 9.44 13.53 42.69
C THR A 687 10.78 13.50 41.98
N ALA A 688 11.84 14.03 42.61
CA ALA A 688 13.19 13.97 42.03
C ALA A 688 13.60 12.52 41.70
N ALA A 689 13.26 11.55 42.56
CA ALA A 689 13.55 10.14 42.34
C ALA A 689 12.80 9.56 41.12
N VAL A 690 11.54 9.95 40.90
CA VAL A 690 10.77 9.49 39.72
C VAL A 690 11.36 10.04 38.42
N LEU A 691 11.73 11.33 38.39
CA LEU A 691 12.34 11.94 37.20
C LEU A 691 13.75 11.41 36.95
N GLN A 692 14.52 11.18 38.02
CA GLN A 692 15.83 10.53 37.93
C GLN A 692 15.69 9.10 37.37
N ARG A 693 14.73 8.33 37.86
CA ARG A 693 14.45 6.98 37.33
C ARG A 693 14.14 7.00 35.82
N MET A 694 13.35 7.97 35.35
CA MET A 694 13.06 8.11 33.93
C MET A 694 14.31 8.40 33.08
N ARG A 695 15.21 9.24 33.59
CA ARG A 695 16.50 9.52 32.94
C ARG A 695 17.40 8.28 32.95
N ASP A 696 17.59 7.67 34.11
CA ASP A 696 18.60 6.63 34.32
C ASP A 696 18.20 5.28 33.70
N GLU A 697 16.90 4.93 33.69
CA GLU A 697 16.42 3.63 33.14
C GLU A 697 16.03 3.70 31.66
N TYR A 698 15.63 4.87 31.14
CA TYR A 698 15.02 5.00 29.82
C TYR A 698 15.52 6.20 29.00
N ASP A 699 16.56 6.89 29.46
CA ASP A 699 17.15 8.06 28.79
C ASP A 699 16.15 9.18 28.47
N VAL A 700 15.08 9.31 29.27
CA VAL A 700 14.06 10.35 29.06
C VAL A 700 14.66 11.72 29.36
N ARG A 701 14.74 12.57 28.33
CA ARG A 701 15.20 13.96 28.47
C ARG A 701 14.05 14.95 28.54
N TRP A 702 12.93 14.64 27.89
CA TRP A 702 11.81 15.58 27.74
C TRP A 702 10.51 15.00 28.28
N LEU A 703 9.70 15.85 28.91
CA LEU A 703 8.30 15.56 29.18
C LEU A 703 7.44 16.38 28.24
N TYR A 704 6.53 15.74 27.52
CA TYR A 704 5.48 16.37 26.74
C TYR A 704 4.14 16.09 27.44
N ALA A 705 3.55 17.09 28.07
CA ALA A 705 2.36 16.93 28.90
C ALA A 705 1.17 17.67 28.31
N ASP A 706 0.10 16.94 27.94
CA ASP A 706 -1.17 17.53 27.52
C ASP A 706 -2.21 17.43 28.65
N LEU A 707 -2.68 18.58 29.14
CA LEU A 707 -3.68 18.69 30.20
C LEU A 707 -5.06 18.13 29.79
N ARG A 708 -5.30 17.87 28.49
CA ARG A 708 -6.50 17.16 28.02
C ARG A 708 -6.50 15.70 28.46
N ASN A 709 -5.33 15.07 28.56
CA ASN A 709 -5.18 13.65 28.83
C ASN A 709 -4.96 13.31 30.32
N GLY A 710 -5.00 14.32 31.19
CA GLY A 710 -4.86 14.15 32.64
C GLY A 710 -4.30 15.39 33.32
N PRO A 711 -4.33 15.45 34.66
CA PRO A 711 -3.75 16.56 35.40
C PRO A 711 -2.22 16.57 35.28
N VAL A 712 -1.62 17.77 35.34
CA VAL A 712 -0.17 17.97 35.41
C VAL A 712 0.13 18.72 36.70
N SER A 713 1.00 18.17 37.55
CA SER A 713 1.31 18.73 38.85
C SER A 713 2.15 19.99 38.74
N PRO A 714 1.78 21.09 39.42
CA PRO A 714 2.60 22.30 39.48
C PRO A 714 4.00 22.07 40.09
N ALA A 715 4.20 20.99 40.85
CA ALA A 715 5.50 20.64 41.41
C ALA A 715 6.55 20.33 40.32
N LEU A 716 6.14 19.99 39.09
CA LEU A 716 7.08 19.85 37.96
C LEU A 716 7.85 21.15 37.67
N ASP A 717 7.26 22.33 37.88
CA ASP A 717 7.93 23.62 37.67
C ASP A 717 9.11 23.84 38.64
N GLN A 718 9.16 23.08 39.75
CA GLN A 718 10.26 23.12 40.72
C GLN A 718 11.31 22.03 40.48
N LEU A 719 10.95 20.97 39.74
CA LEU A 719 11.76 19.76 39.57
C LEU A 719 12.38 19.66 38.17
N ALA A 720 11.84 20.37 37.18
CA ALA A 720 12.29 20.38 35.79
C ALA A 720 12.12 21.78 35.17
N VAL A 721 12.86 22.05 34.09
CA VAL A 721 12.79 23.36 33.42
C VAL A 721 11.69 23.33 32.37
N ARG A 722 10.62 24.10 32.58
CA ARG A 722 9.60 24.32 31.54
C ARG A 722 10.21 25.14 30.40
N ARG A 723 10.38 24.53 29.23
CA ARG A 723 10.97 25.18 28.04
C ARG A 723 9.92 25.76 27.10
N HIS A 724 8.72 25.19 27.08
CA HIS A 724 7.64 25.64 26.21
C HIS A 724 6.27 25.39 26.83
N SER A 725 5.31 26.23 26.48
CA SER A 725 3.90 26.08 26.84
C SER A 725 3.05 26.75 25.77
N ILE A 726 2.03 26.04 25.30
CA ILE A 726 1.05 26.56 24.37
C ILE A 726 -0.28 25.84 24.59
N GLY A 727 -1.37 26.60 24.68
CA GLY A 727 -2.70 26.06 24.93
C GLY A 727 -2.73 25.17 26.17
N LYS A 728 -3.03 23.87 25.98
CA LYS A 728 -3.05 22.86 27.05
C LYS A 728 -1.82 21.96 27.08
N VAL A 729 -0.76 22.31 26.35
CA VAL A 729 0.47 21.53 26.29
C VAL A 729 1.59 22.24 27.04
N LEU A 730 2.34 21.48 27.85
CA LEU A 730 3.53 21.90 28.58
C LEU A 730 4.71 20.99 28.20
N ILE A 731 5.88 21.58 27.95
CA ILE A 731 7.10 20.83 27.66
C ILE A 731 8.18 21.16 28.68
N TYR A 732 8.70 20.11 29.33
CA TYR A 732 9.74 20.19 30.34
C TYR A 732 11.01 19.50 29.86
N ASP A 733 12.15 20.10 30.20
CA ASP A 733 13.49 19.56 30.03
C ASP A 733 13.97 19.03 31.39
N LEU A 734 14.35 17.76 31.43
CA LEU A 734 14.86 17.09 32.62
C LEU A 734 16.36 17.31 32.82
N GLY A 735 17.06 17.99 31.90
CA GLY A 735 18.51 18.19 31.95
C GLY A 735 19.30 16.95 31.56
N GLU A 736 20.64 17.07 31.67
CA GLU A 736 21.59 15.95 31.59
C GLU A 736 21.76 15.25 32.94
#